data_AF-A0A9E3QU14-F1
#
_entry.id   AF-A0A9E3QU14-F1
#
_cell.length_a   1.000
_cell.length_b   1.000
_cell.length_c   1.000
_cell.angle_alpha   90.00
_cell.angle_beta   90.00
_cell.angle_gamma   90.00
#
_symmetry.space_group_name_H-M   'P 1'
#
loop_
_entity.id
_entity.type
_entity.pdbx_description
1 polymer ?
#
loop_
_entity_poly.entity_id
_entity_poly.type
_entity_poly.pdbx_seq_one_letter_code
_entity_poly.pdbx_strand_id
1 'polypeptide(L)'
;MTATSNRLLASGALLALGLVLSACPSTPPGGGGQDSGCDGQLNCACVGGTTCSAGECVGGTCTDCRRGDEACLCRSNGTCNAGLMCANQLCVTCPKGAQNCPCNTGDTCNTGLSCTAGTCTPSSCTAGAASCPCRGSDPKCDGTAYCDTSSVCQTCSADVAGCPCGSGNTCGGGLVCDSTSTKCRAAVTCAMQKANGTCKAHQTCNDATGADGVCVNGSCETDFKWDGTTMSCVACVSPGCTAEPTCANGDGGIGDSCDAANRLCSQAGNVASCGACKLGFQENAQKVCVPAAVCNGVTCALTDYCDTTGAVPTCKMLPCPAGQAKTSLIDGGAGACQTCSPSPNCNAEGFSGRVWPFMTLGDQCICETVSNYFLPSGNNGQATKCDADKDGWVHEDADKNITDPAVLANSRCAIRRAASVRLVDEFGTALELTSCKAGGMLPKLADGGAPCSGTGILPLRLLETERNDVPGKANTVSRAPPYGAGDGGVDGGVGRLLEASELNSLTKACVATVADYNGNGVDDIAEAAPVPPVGTPDDRVRLESFAYFMELHTSYFVAPDAGTLGTLVIAERSRCGSDFPLHYDPAVNARAPNDLYRADAGLTYWRNCGRNRDPNYDQATPLPNLDFAQWDCAATNGTCPYTPPAHPNEIAPVDPASKLLRNFGVCEMNGASPKDGVWRGMMHHSQFKCVNVTATPAANGYDRLTADLGSSGTLVLNQCGARVCSSPTDPGCRTQQGAGAQTSRPVVDCKPVIPAVAGSVGFAAVKFQGYGSGYSGPNYLGGCVSEDFETKALAPLNTAYQSWLCPYPEYNSMFSAPANQKPKVDSSFGRFSCYGDLPNFLWAPPTERATLRWAGSAADTTNGYLR
;
A
#
# COMPACT_ATOMS: atom_id res chain seq x y z
N MET A 1 8.38 -35.12 16.98
CA MET A 1 7.98 -35.16 15.56
C MET A 1 9.00 -34.33 14.80
N THR A 2 9.95 -34.99 14.18
CA THR A 2 11.12 -34.40 13.51
C THR A 2 11.07 -34.81 12.04
N ALA A 3 11.28 -33.88 11.11
CA ALA A 3 11.57 -34.21 9.72
C ALA A 3 12.62 -33.24 9.19
N THR A 4 13.84 -33.75 9.16
CA THR A 4 15.03 -33.23 8.50
C THR A 4 15.21 -33.91 7.14
N SER A 5 15.72 -33.14 6.18
CA SER A 5 16.79 -33.45 5.21
C SER A 5 16.63 -34.53 4.12
N ASN A 6 16.86 -34.03 2.90
CA ASN A 6 17.48 -34.65 1.72
C ASN A 6 18.48 -35.80 1.99
N ARG A 7 18.45 -36.84 1.14
CA ARG A 7 19.52 -37.20 0.15
C ARG A 7 19.23 -38.51 -0.61
N LEU A 8 19.54 -38.45 -1.91
CA LEU A 8 20.07 -39.47 -2.84
C LEU A 8 19.86 -40.97 -2.56
N LEU A 9 19.35 -41.69 -3.56
CA LEU A 9 19.89 -42.99 -3.99
C LEU A 9 19.75 -43.17 -5.52
N ALA A 10 20.79 -43.75 -6.09
CA ALA A 10 21.03 -44.01 -7.51
C ALA A 10 20.38 -45.31 -8.01
N SER A 11 20.26 -45.45 -9.33
CA SER A 11 20.38 -46.65 -10.19
C SER A 11 19.68 -46.32 -11.52
N GLY A 12 20.25 -46.42 -12.71
CA GLY A 12 21.04 -47.51 -13.26
C GLY A 12 20.14 -48.37 -14.15
N ALA A 13 20.05 -48.09 -15.45
CA ALA A 13 19.51 -49.03 -16.44
C ALA A 13 20.02 -48.72 -17.86
N LEU A 14 20.74 -49.73 -18.39
CA LEU A 14 21.09 -49.95 -19.78
C LEU A 14 19.85 -50.09 -20.69
N LEU A 15 20.14 -50.03 -22.00
CA LEU A 15 19.48 -50.66 -23.16
C LEU A 15 18.55 -49.80 -24.02
N ALA A 16 19.00 -49.60 -25.26
CA ALA A 16 18.42 -50.14 -26.48
C ALA A 16 18.36 -49.11 -27.62
N LEU A 17 19.20 -49.37 -28.62
CA LEU A 17 19.04 -48.96 -30.02
C LEU A 17 17.57 -49.12 -30.47
N GLY A 18 17.01 -48.05 -31.03
CA GLY A 18 15.74 -48.07 -31.72
C GLY A 18 15.74 -47.02 -32.83
N LEU A 19 16.31 -47.38 -33.99
CA LEU A 19 16.06 -46.69 -35.25
C LEU A 19 14.56 -46.69 -35.52
N VAL A 20 13.94 -45.51 -35.55
CA VAL A 20 12.59 -45.34 -36.12
C VAL A 20 12.73 -44.52 -37.39
N LEU A 21 12.68 -45.23 -38.52
CA LEU A 21 12.31 -44.66 -39.82
C LEU A 21 10.87 -44.17 -39.73
N SER A 22 10.65 -42.86 -39.83
CA SER A 22 9.35 -42.29 -40.15
C SER A 22 9.17 -42.29 -41.66
N ALA A 23 8.31 -43.20 -42.11
CA ALA A 23 7.86 -43.33 -43.49
C ALA A 23 7.08 -42.07 -43.93
N CYS A 24 7.46 -41.52 -45.09
CA CYS A 24 6.58 -40.64 -45.86
C CYS A 24 5.43 -41.49 -46.45
N PRO A 25 4.17 -41.04 -46.39
CA PRO A 25 3.09 -41.71 -47.09
C PRO A 25 3.26 -41.52 -48.60
N SER A 26 3.29 -42.65 -49.31
CA SER A 26 3.24 -42.73 -50.77
C SER A 26 1.84 -42.40 -51.28
N THR A 27 1.74 -41.46 -52.22
CA THR A 27 0.55 -41.26 -53.06
C THR A 27 0.71 -42.00 -54.40
N PRO A 28 -0.36 -42.62 -54.95
CA PRO A 28 -0.32 -43.38 -56.20
C PRO A 28 -0.25 -42.48 -57.45
N PRO A 29 0.17 -43.01 -58.61
CA PRO A 29 0.25 -42.26 -59.86
C PRO A 29 -1.10 -42.23 -60.58
N GLY A 30 -1.53 -41.05 -61.03
CA GLY A 30 -2.64 -40.97 -61.97
C GLY A 30 -3.17 -39.55 -62.21
N GLY A 31 -3.06 -39.11 -63.47
CA GLY A 31 -3.96 -38.11 -64.07
C GLY A 31 -3.35 -36.74 -64.30
N GLY A 32 -2.99 -36.46 -65.55
CA GLY A 32 -2.56 -35.13 -65.98
C GLY A 32 -3.65 -34.08 -65.78
N GLY A 33 -3.32 -33.07 -64.99
CA GLY A 33 -3.94 -31.75 -64.99
C GLY A 33 -2.82 -30.73 -64.89
N GLN A 34 -2.82 -29.71 -65.76
CA GLN A 34 -1.87 -28.60 -65.68
C GLN A 34 -2.06 -27.86 -64.35
N ASP A 35 -1.10 -27.98 -63.42
CA ASP A 35 -1.01 -27.08 -62.27
C ASP A 35 -0.69 -25.67 -62.78
N SER A 36 -1.68 -24.79 -62.72
CA SER A 36 -1.66 -23.40 -63.23
C SER A 36 -0.82 -22.43 -62.39
N GLY A 37 0.17 -22.93 -61.64
CA GLY A 37 1.00 -22.11 -60.74
C GLY A 37 2.49 -22.40 -60.77
N CYS A 38 2.97 -23.39 -61.54
CA CYS A 38 4.38 -23.76 -61.56
C CYS A 38 5.14 -23.22 -62.79
N ASP A 39 4.44 -22.65 -63.78
CA ASP A 39 5.05 -22.08 -64.99
C ASP A 39 6.18 -21.10 -64.66
N GLY A 40 7.37 -21.36 -65.23
CA GLY A 40 8.56 -20.55 -65.02
C GLY A 40 9.42 -20.91 -63.80
N GLN A 41 8.99 -21.80 -62.90
CA GLN A 41 9.83 -22.28 -61.79
C GLN A 41 10.74 -23.43 -62.22
N LEU A 42 11.78 -23.71 -61.44
CA LEU A 42 12.71 -24.80 -61.72
C LEU A 42 11.98 -26.15 -61.85
N ASN A 43 12.32 -26.94 -62.88
CA ASN A 43 11.69 -28.20 -63.30
C ASN A 43 10.25 -28.08 -63.82
N CYS A 44 9.75 -26.88 -64.09
CA CYS A 44 8.43 -26.63 -64.69
C CYS A 44 8.51 -26.16 -66.14
N ALA A 45 7.35 -26.13 -66.82
CA ALA A 45 7.27 -25.64 -68.19
C ALA A 45 7.68 -24.16 -68.27
N CYS A 46 8.34 -23.80 -69.36
CA CYS A 46 8.72 -22.41 -69.60
C CYS A 46 7.48 -21.55 -69.87
N VAL A 47 7.41 -20.37 -69.24
CA VAL A 47 6.38 -19.37 -69.51
C VAL A 47 6.48 -18.97 -70.99
N GLY A 48 5.38 -19.17 -71.74
CA GLY A 48 5.33 -18.90 -73.18
C GLY A 48 6.31 -19.75 -74.01
N GLY A 49 6.75 -20.90 -73.48
CA GLY A 49 7.68 -21.81 -74.16
C GLY A 49 9.14 -21.33 -74.24
N THR A 50 9.48 -20.18 -73.64
CA THR A 50 10.82 -19.57 -73.80
C THR A 50 11.39 -18.93 -72.53
N THR A 51 10.59 -18.71 -71.48
CA THR A 51 11.01 -17.89 -70.32
C THR A 51 10.90 -18.63 -68.99
N CYS A 52 11.85 -18.41 -68.09
CA CYS A 52 11.87 -18.98 -66.74
C CYS A 52 12.08 -17.87 -65.71
N SER A 53 11.35 -17.95 -64.60
CA SER A 53 11.50 -17.11 -63.40
C SER A 53 12.77 -17.47 -62.62
N ALA A 54 13.17 -18.75 -62.68
CA ALA A 54 14.45 -19.26 -62.18
C ALA A 54 15.01 -20.34 -63.12
N GLY A 55 16.31 -20.27 -63.43
CA GLY A 55 16.98 -21.15 -64.39
C GLY A 55 16.86 -20.68 -65.85
N GLU A 56 17.19 -21.56 -66.80
CA GLU A 56 17.09 -21.30 -68.25
C GLU A 56 16.11 -22.30 -68.90
N CYS A 57 15.42 -21.88 -69.96
CA CYS A 57 14.48 -22.72 -70.67
C CYS A 57 15.21 -23.68 -71.62
N VAL A 58 15.35 -24.95 -71.23
CA VAL A 58 16.00 -26.00 -72.02
C VAL A 58 14.95 -27.02 -72.42
N GLY A 59 14.69 -27.15 -73.72
CA GLY A 59 13.73 -28.14 -74.24
C GLY A 59 12.29 -27.94 -73.76
N GLY A 60 11.89 -26.71 -73.42
CA GLY A 60 10.55 -26.38 -72.92
C GLY A 60 10.39 -26.49 -71.40
N THR A 61 11.45 -26.86 -70.67
CA THR A 61 11.47 -26.97 -69.20
C THR A 61 12.52 -26.04 -68.61
N CYS A 62 12.16 -25.32 -67.54
CA CYS A 62 13.07 -24.49 -66.78
C CYS A 62 14.05 -25.37 -65.98
N THR A 63 15.33 -25.32 -66.34
CA THR A 63 16.38 -26.15 -65.73
C THR A 63 17.37 -25.27 -65.00
N ASP A 64 17.90 -25.72 -63.86
CA ASP A 64 19.04 -25.05 -63.21
C ASP A 64 20.28 -25.30 -64.06
N CYS A 65 20.54 -24.34 -64.93
CA CYS A 65 21.39 -24.55 -66.08
C CYS A 65 22.11 -23.23 -66.38
N ARG A 66 23.45 -23.24 -66.31
CA ARG A 66 24.25 -22.07 -66.66
C ARG A 66 24.67 -22.17 -68.12
N ARG A 67 24.56 -21.06 -68.85
CA ARG A 67 24.97 -21.02 -70.26
C ARG A 67 26.44 -21.42 -70.41
N GLY A 68 26.68 -22.37 -71.30
CA GLY A 68 28.00 -22.96 -71.51
C GLY A 68 28.25 -24.30 -70.81
N ASP A 69 27.43 -24.72 -69.86
CA ASP A 69 27.58 -26.02 -69.18
C ASP A 69 27.11 -27.19 -70.07
N GLU A 70 27.49 -28.43 -69.78
CA GLU A 70 27.07 -29.59 -70.57
C GLU A 70 25.54 -29.76 -70.55
N ALA A 71 24.96 -30.04 -71.71
CA ALA A 71 23.51 -30.10 -71.96
C ALA A 71 22.74 -28.78 -71.73
N CYS A 72 23.46 -27.67 -71.50
CA CYS A 72 22.88 -26.34 -71.31
C CYS A 72 22.92 -25.49 -72.57
N LEU A 73 22.17 -24.38 -72.57
CA LEU A 73 22.18 -23.44 -73.68
C LEU A 73 23.60 -22.93 -73.95
N CYS A 74 23.95 -22.82 -75.24
CA CYS A 74 25.19 -22.18 -75.64
C CYS A 74 25.22 -20.73 -75.16
N ARG A 75 26.43 -20.23 -74.95
CA ARG A 75 26.63 -18.80 -74.72
C ARG A 75 26.23 -18.00 -75.96
N SER A 76 25.92 -16.73 -75.77
CA SER A 76 25.54 -15.81 -76.85
C SER A 76 26.63 -15.65 -77.93
N ASN A 77 27.90 -15.90 -77.60
CA ASN A 77 29.01 -15.93 -78.55
C ASN A 77 29.16 -17.27 -79.32
N GLY A 78 28.25 -18.22 -79.12
CA GLY A 78 28.28 -19.55 -79.74
C GLY A 78 29.29 -20.53 -79.12
N THR A 79 29.81 -20.23 -77.92
CA THR A 79 30.79 -21.08 -77.23
C THR A 79 30.20 -21.81 -76.01
N CYS A 80 30.96 -22.77 -75.50
CA CYS A 80 30.64 -23.57 -74.33
C CYS A 80 31.85 -23.68 -73.40
N ASN A 81 31.71 -24.33 -72.23
CA ASN A 81 32.84 -24.64 -71.37
C ASN A 81 33.86 -25.55 -72.07
N ALA A 82 35.08 -25.56 -71.52
CA ALA A 82 36.17 -26.41 -71.97
C ALA A 82 35.71 -27.86 -72.25
N GLY A 83 36.05 -28.37 -73.43
CA GLY A 83 35.69 -29.73 -73.85
C GLY A 83 34.30 -29.87 -74.49
N LEU A 84 33.52 -28.79 -74.58
CA LEU A 84 32.19 -28.79 -75.18
C LEU A 84 32.15 -27.90 -76.44
N MET A 85 31.28 -28.22 -77.37
CA MET A 85 30.97 -27.38 -78.53
C MET A 85 29.49 -27.01 -78.53
N CYS A 86 29.17 -25.85 -79.11
CA CYS A 86 27.79 -25.48 -79.33
C CYS A 86 27.24 -26.22 -80.55
N ALA A 87 26.25 -27.08 -80.34
CA ALA A 87 25.51 -27.74 -81.41
C ALA A 87 24.00 -27.63 -81.13
N ASN A 88 23.24 -27.13 -82.10
CA ASN A 88 21.79 -26.94 -81.97
C ASN A 88 21.38 -26.14 -80.72
N GLN A 89 22.11 -25.06 -80.42
CA GLN A 89 21.92 -24.20 -79.23
C GLN A 89 22.18 -24.87 -77.88
N LEU A 90 22.66 -26.12 -77.85
CA LEU A 90 23.08 -26.80 -76.64
C LEU A 90 24.57 -27.09 -76.67
N CYS A 91 25.18 -27.02 -75.49
CA CYS A 91 26.56 -27.40 -75.28
C CYS A 91 26.65 -28.91 -75.16
N VAL A 92 27.24 -29.53 -76.19
CA VAL A 92 27.44 -30.97 -76.26
C VAL A 92 28.93 -31.29 -76.18
N THR A 93 29.28 -32.50 -75.78
CA THR A 93 30.68 -32.96 -75.77
C THR A 93 31.32 -32.77 -77.14
N CYS A 94 32.48 -32.13 -77.20
CA CYS A 94 33.11 -31.86 -78.48
C CYS A 94 33.84 -33.11 -79.02
N PRO A 95 33.68 -33.45 -80.32
CA PRO A 95 34.50 -34.47 -80.97
C PRO A 95 35.99 -34.13 -80.88
N LYS A 96 36.80 -35.08 -80.41
CA LYS A 96 38.26 -34.93 -80.38
C LYS A 96 38.81 -34.63 -81.78
N GLY A 97 39.84 -33.80 -81.84
CA GLY A 97 40.47 -33.38 -83.09
C GLY A 97 39.82 -32.20 -83.81
N ALA A 98 38.59 -31.79 -83.45
CA ALA A 98 37.91 -30.63 -84.02
C ALA A 98 38.47 -29.29 -83.47
N GLN A 99 38.26 -28.18 -84.18
CA GLN A 99 38.74 -26.85 -83.76
C GLN A 99 38.16 -26.45 -82.40
N ASN A 100 39.01 -25.93 -81.52
CA ASN A 100 38.74 -25.58 -80.12
C ASN A 100 38.38 -26.76 -79.21
N CYS A 101 38.70 -27.99 -79.61
CA CYS A 101 38.37 -29.20 -78.87
C CYS A 101 39.60 -30.03 -78.51
N PRO A 102 39.49 -30.99 -77.58
CA PRO A 102 40.62 -31.78 -77.15
C PRO A 102 41.30 -32.49 -78.32
N CYS A 103 42.63 -32.55 -78.30
CA CYS A 103 43.37 -33.23 -79.36
C CYS A 103 43.02 -34.73 -79.47
N ASN A 104 43.23 -35.27 -80.66
CA ASN A 104 43.21 -36.72 -80.85
C ASN A 104 44.37 -37.37 -80.08
N THR A 105 44.29 -38.69 -79.91
CA THR A 105 45.40 -39.48 -79.39
C THR A 105 46.67 -39.22 -80.20
N GLY A 106 47.77 -38.86 -79.54
CA GLY A 106 49.05 -38.52 -80.18
C GLY A 106 49.23 -37.04 -80.56
N ASP A 107 48.52 -36.12 -79.88
CA ASP A 107 48.63 -34.66 -80.09
C ASP A 107 48.37 -34.23 -81.55
N THR A 108 47.46 -34.93 -82.22
CA THR A 108 47.03 -34.60 -83.59
C THR A 108 45.65 -33.96 -83.62
N CYS A 109 45.37 -33.22 -84.69
CA CYS A 109 44.10 -32.55 -84.93
C CYS A 109 43.63 -32.79 -86.37
N ASN A 110 42.36 -32.48 -86.65
CA ASN A 110 41.83 -32.55 -88.01
C ASN A 110 42.61 -31.61 -88.95
N THR A 111 42.59 -31.91 -90.25
CA THR A 111 43.35 -31.18 -91.28
C THR A 111 43.19 -29.67 -91.16
N GLY A 112 44.31 -28.94 -91.10
CA GLY A 112 44.34 -27.47 -90.95
C GLY A 112 44.46 -26.97 -89.51
N LEU A 113 44.54 -27.86 -88.52
CA LEU A 113 44.68 -27.54 -87.11
C LEU A 113 45.97 -28.15 -86.52
N SER A 114 46.45 -27.59 -85.42
CA SER A 114 47.60 -28.09 -84.66
C SER A 114 47.24 -28.20 -83.18
N CYS A 115 47.67 -29.29 -82.54
CA CYS A 115 47.44 -29.49 -81.12
C CYS A 115 48.37 -28.58 -80.33
N THR A 116 47.81 -27.60 -79.63
CA THR A 116 48.56 -26.69 -78.78
C THR A 116 47.94 -26.71 -77.40
N ALA A 117 48.74 -27.07 -76.38
CA ALA A 117 48.28 -27.20 -74.99
C ALA A 117 47.03 -28.10 -74.81
N GLY A 118 46.97 -29.22 -75.55
CA GLY A 118 45.87 -30.19 -75.46
C GLY A 118 44.59 -29.79 -76.21
N THR A 119 44.57 -28.66 -76.90
CA THR A 119 43.43 -28.17 -77.70
C THR A 119 43.82 -27.94 -79.16
N CYS A 120 42.94 -28.32 -80.10
CA CYS A 120 43.16 -28.14 -81.53
C CYS A 120 42.87 -26.70 -81.97
N THR A 121 43.91 -25.97 -82.37
CA THR A 121 43.81 -24.57 -82.83
C THR A 121 44.27 -24.44 -84.29
N PRO A 122 43.91 -23.38 -85.03
CA PRO A 122 44.39 -23.19 -86.41
C PRO A 122 45.92 -23.21 -86.49
N SER A 123 46.51 -23.88 -87.49
CA SER A 123 47.97 -24.02 -87.60
C SER A 123 48.72 -22.70 -87.89
N SER A 124 48.02 -21.63 -88.27
CA SER A 124 48.55 -20.27 -88.53
C SER A 124 48.32 -19.28 -87.38
N CYS A 125 48.04 -19.78 -86.18
CA CYS A 125 47.55 -19.01 -85.06
C CYS A 125 48.65 -18.29 -84.25
N THR A 126 48.42 -17.02 -83.90
CA THR A 126 49.30 -16.22 -83.01
C THR A 126 48.71 -16.15 -81.60
N ALA A 127 49.50 -16.46 -80.56
CA ALA A 127 49.03 -16.44 -79.18
C ALA A 127 48.43 -15.07 -78.78
N GLY A 128 47.23 -15.11 -78.21
CA GLY A 128 46.42 -13.95 -77.87
C GLY A 128 45.31 -13.61 -78.88
N ALA A 129 45.38 -14.06 -80.13
CA ALA A 129 44.32 -13.81 -81.11
C ALA A 129 43.05 -14.65 -80.80
N ALA A 130 41.90 -14.28 -81.38
CA ALA A 130 40.67 -15.07 -81.19
C ALA A 130 40.81 -16.50 -81.73
N SER A 131 40.29 -17.49 -81.00
CA SER A 131 40.49 -18.94 -81.25
C SER A 131 41.95 -19.41 -81.19
N CYS A 132 42.83 -18.63 -80.54
CA CYS A 132 44.23 -18.96 -80.34
C CYS A 132 44.59 -19.17 -78.87
N PRO A 133 45.69 -19.87 -78.56
CA PRO A 133 46.16 -20.00 -77.18
C PRO A 133 46.36 -18.65 -76.52
N CYS A 134 45.99 -18.55 -75.25
CA CYS A 134 46.22 -17.36 -74.45
C CYS A 134 47.71 -17.06 -74.27
N ARG A 135 48.05 -15.78 -74.13
CA ARG A 135 49.39 -15.37 -73.71
C ARG A 135 49.63 -15.75 -72.25
N GLY A 136 50.89 -15.99 -71.90
CA GLY A 136 51.31 -16.21 -70.51
C GLY A 136 51.33 -14.93 -69.65
N SER A 137 51.12 -13.76 -70.24
CA SER A 137 51.08 -12.45 -69.56
C SER A 137 49.79 -11.70 -69.88
N ASP A 138 49.37 -10.80 -68.98
CA ASP A 138 48.18 -9.98 -69.18
C ASP A 138 48.45 -8.79 -70.13
N PRO A 139 47.51 -8.43 -71.03
CA PRO A 139 46.24 -9.12 -71.27
C PRO A 139 46.45 -10.46 -71.98
N LYS A 140 45.81 -11.52 -71.46
CA LYS A 140 45.93 -12.89 -71.99
C LYS A 140 45.46 -13.03 -73.44
N CYS A 141 44.60 -12.13 -73.90
CA CYS A 141 43.98 -12.12 -75.23
C CYS A 141 43.94 -10.70 -75.81
N ASP A 142 43.91 -10.60 -77.13
CA ASP A 142 43.80 -9.34 -77.86
C ASP A 142 42.37 -8.79 -77.81
N GLY A 143 42.27 -7.47 -77.75
CA GLY A 143 40.98 -6.76 -77.73
C GLY A 143 40.17 -7.09 -76.48
N THR A 144 38.88 -7.40 -76.67
CA THR A 144 37.93 -7.70 -75.60
C THR A 144 37.73 -9.21 -75.39
N ALA A 145 38.58 -10.06 -75.97
CA ALA A 145 38.51 -11.50 -75.77
C ALA A 145 38.93 -11.88 -74.35
N TYR A 146 38.38 -12.97 -73.82
CA TYR A 146 38.78 -13.55 -72.54
C TYR A 146 39.48 -14.88 -72.75
N CYS A 147 40.36 -15.24 -71.82
CA CYS A 147 41.01 -16.54 -71.81
C CYS A 147 40.08 -17.54 -71.11
N ASP A 148 39.60 -18.54 -71.85
CA ASP A 148 38.77 -19.59 -71.27
C ASP A 148 39.59 -20.59 -70.43
N THR A 149 38.90 -21.54 -69.80
CA THR A 149 39.53 -22.58 -68.95
C THR A 149 40.38 -23.57 -69.75
N SER A 150 40.24 -23.62 -71.09
CA SER A 150 41.09 -24.38 -72.01
C SER A 150 42.33 -23.59 -72.47
N SER A 151 42.57 -22.40 -71.90
CA SER A 151 43.65 -21.50 -72.32
C SER A 151 43.55 -21.07 -73.79
N VAL A 152 42.32 -20.92 -74.30
CA VAL A 152 42.06 -20.36 -75.64
C VAL A 152 41.32 -19.02 -75.50
N CYS A 153 41.71 -18.07 -76.33
CA CYS A 153 41.10 -16.75 -76.38
C CYS A 153 39.75 -16.80 -77.11
N GLN A 154 38.68 -16.55 -76.37
CA GLN A 154 37.30 -16.53 -76.88
C GLN A 154 36.76 -15.10 -76.89
N THR A 155 35.89 -14.80 -77.86
CA THR A 155 35.18 -13.52 -77.90
C THR A 155 34.31 -13.37 -76.65
N CYS A 156 34.38 -12.23 -75.96
CA CYS A 156 33.51 -12.00 -74.80
C CYS A 156 32.03 -11.87 -75.19
N SER A 157 31.16 -12.33 -74.30
CA SER A 157 29.74 -12.01 -74.28
C SER A 157 29.29 -11.73 -72.85
N ALA A 158 28.21 -10.97 -72.67
CA ALA A 158 27.72 -10.51 -71.37
C ALA A 158 27.15 -11.64 -70.47
N ASP A 159 27.16 -12.88 -70.93
CA ASP A 159 26.83 -14.09 -70.18
C ASP A 159 28.07 -14.88 -69.72
N VAL A 160 29.25 -14.26 -69.78
CA VAL A 160 30.52 -14.83 -69.31
C VAL A 160 31.08 -14.01 -68.14
N ALA A 161 31.43 -14.68 -67.05
CA ALA A 161 32.06 -14.03 -65.90
C ALA A 161 33.42 -13.42 -66.30
N GLY A 162 33.65 -12.16 -65.93
CA GLY A 162 34.84 -11.38 -66.28
C GLY A 162 34.74 -10.60 -67.60
N CYS A 163 33.70 -10.83 -68.40
CA CYS A 163 33.44 -10.06 -69.63
C CYS A 163 32.73 -8.73 -69.34
N PRO A 164 32.86 -7.72 -70.22
CA PRO A 164 32.14 -6.46 -70.09
C PRO A 164 30.63 -6.67 -70.04
N CYS A 165 29.94 -5.85 -69.25
CA CYS A 165 28.48 -5.87 -69.21
C CYS A 165 27.88 -5.47 -70.57
N GLY A 166 26.70 -6.02 -70.88
CA GLY A 166 25.93 -5.65 -72.06
C GLY A 166 25.28 -4.27 -71.95
N SER A 167 24.50 -3.92 -72.97
CA SER A 167 23.71 -2.68 -72.96
C SER A 167 22.78 -2.61 -71.74
N GLY A 168 22.81 -1.46 -71.04
CA GLY A 168 22.02 -1.25 -69.83
C GLY A 168 22.63 -1.81 -68.55
N ASN A 169 23.95 -2.08 -68.52
CA ASN A 169 24.66 -2.68 -67.37
C ASN A 169 24.04 -4.02 -66.95
N THR A 170 23.68 -4.86 -67.93
CA THR A 170 23.09 -6.17 -67.69
C THR A 170 24.05 -7.28 -68.10
N CYS A 171 23.92 -8.43 -67.44
CA CYS A 171 24.64 -9.64 -67.77
C CYS A 171 23.63 -10.79 -67.97
N GLY A 172 23.91 -11.67 -68.93
CA GLY A 172 23.08 -12.85 -69.21
C GLY A 172 23.47 -14.04 -68.34
N GLY A 173 22.70 -15.13 -68.43
CA GLY A 173 23.04 -16.40 -67.78
C GLY A 173 23.09 -16.36 -66.24
N GLY A 174 22.31 -15.47 -65.61
CA GLY A 174 22.23 -15.34 -64.15
C GLY A 174 23.40 -14.58 -63.50
N LEU A 175 24.25 -13.93 -64.30
CA LEU A 175 25.33 -13.08 -63.81
C LEU A 175 24.82 -11.67 -63.47
N VAL A 176 25.55 -10.97 -62.60
CA VAL A 176 25.28 -9.58 -62.18
C VAL A 176 26.38 -8.68 -62.73
N CYS A 177 26.00 -7.53 -63.29
CA CYS A 177 26.98 -6.51 -63.67
C CYS A 177 27.53 -5.83 -62.42
N ASP A 178 28.83 -5.97 -62.19
CA ASP A 178 29.50 -5.18 -61.16
C ASP A 178 29.61 -3.72 -61.63
N SER A 179 28.88 -2.85 -60.94
CA SER A 179 28.85 -1.40 -61.22
C SER A 179 30.22 -0.72 -61.15
N THR A 180 31.18 -1.30 -60.43
CA THR A 180 32.53 -0.72 -60.27
C THR A 180 33.47 -1.17 -61.38
N SER A 181 33.51 -2.48 -61.66
CA SER A 181 34.42 -3.04 -62.66
C SER A 181 33.83 -3.06 -64.07
N THR A 182 32.52 -2.80 -64.23
CA THR A 182 31.75 -2.93 -65.47
C THR A 182 31.86 -4.32 -66.12
N LYS A 183 32.10 -5.35 -65.29
CA LYS A 183 32.24 -6.75 -65.69
C LYS A 183 31.16 -7.62 -65.07
N CYS A 184 30.76 -8.65 -65.79
CA CYS A 184 29.82 -9.65 -65.29
C CYS A 184 30.49 -10.53 -64.23
N ARG A 185 29.81 -10.74 -63.11
CA ARG A 185 30.23 -11.64 -62.02
C ARG A 185 29.08 -12.52 -61.55
N ALA A 186 29.37 -13.52 -60.73
CA ALA A 186 28.33 -14.30 -60.08
C ALA A 186 27.51 -13.41 -59.11
N ALA A 187 26.20 -13.68 -59.01
CA ALA A 187 25.33 -13.09 -58.01
C ALA A 187 25.75 -13.52 -56.59
N VAL A 188 25.69 -12.59 -55.64
CA VAL A 188 25.85 -12.90 -54.21
C VAL A 188 24.49 -13.32 -53.68
N THR A 189 24.33 -14.59 -53.29
CA THR A 189 23.05 -15.10 -52.79
C THR A 189 22.76 -14.66 -51.37
N CYS A 190 21.50 -14.73 -50.94
CA CYS A 190 21.09 -14.49 -49.55
C CYS A 190 21.86 -15.37 -48.53
N ALA A 191 22.20 -16.61 -48.91
CA ALA A 191 23.05 -17.47 -48.07
C ALA A 191 24.45 -16.87 -47.89
N MET A 192 25.04 -16.33 -48.96
CA MET A 192 26.34 -15.65 -48.90
C MET A 192 26.25 -14.32 -48.14
N GLN A 193 25.16 -13.56 -48.30
CA GLN A 193 24.95 -12.31 -47.54
C GLN A 193 24.81 -12.55 -46.04
N LYS A 194 24.15 -13.64 -45.62
CA LYS A 194 24.08 -14.05 -44.21
C LYS A 194 25.44 -14.53 -43.69
N ALA A 195 26.16 -15.35 -44.46
CA ALA A 195 27.49 -15.84 -44.09
C ALA A 195 28.53 -14.73 -43.96
N ASN A 196 28.44 -13.68 -44.80
CA ASN A 196 29.34 -12.53 -44.78
C ASN A 196 28.92 -11.43 -43.78
N GLY A 197 27.83 -11.62 -43.03
CA GLY A 197 27.34 -10.67 -42.02
C GLY A 197 26.63 -9.44 -42.57
N THR A 198 26.36 -9.40 -43.89
CA THR A 198 25.61 -8.31 -44.54
C THR A 198 24.13 -8.34 -44.14
N CYS A 199 23.50 -9.53 -44.13
CA CYS A 199 22.20 -9.72 -43.49
C CYS A 199 22.40 -10.13 -42.03
N LYS A 200 21.62 -9.55 -41.12
CA LYS A 200 21.66 -9.96 -39.71
C LYS A 200 21.14 -11.39 -39.55
N ALA A 201 21.59 -12.07 -38.49
CA ALA A 201 21.08 -13.39 -38.13
C ALA A 201 19.54 -13.33 -38.03
N HIS A 202 18.86 -14.30 -38.63
CA HIS A 202 17.40 -14.39 -38.70
C HIS A 202 16.67 -13.25 -39.42
N GLN A 203 17.38 -12.40 -40.17
CA GLN A 203 16.77 -11.39 -41.03
C GLN A 203 16.27 -12.03 -42.33
N THR A 204 15.06 -11.65 -42.77
CA THR A 204 14.51 -12.09 -44.05
C THR A 204 15.36 -11.57 -45.21
N CYS A 205 15.57 -12.39 -46.24
CA CYS A 205 16.35 -12.01 -47.43
C CYS A 205 15.71 -12.59 -48.69
N ASN A 206 15.69 -11.82 -49.77
CA ASN A 206 15.08 -12.19 -51.05
C ASN A 206 16.17 -12.36 -52.12
N ASP A 207 16.25 -13.55 -52.74
CA ASP A 207 17.07 -13.80 -53.93
C ASP A 207 16.28 -13.39 -55.19
N ALA A 208 16.92 -12.67 -56.11
CA ALA A 208 16.35 -12.32 -57.41
C ALA A 208 17.29 -12.76 -58.54
N THR A 209 16.75 -13.36 -59.60
CA THR A 209 17.54 -13.86 -60.74
C THR A 209 18.20 -12.68 -61.46
N GLY A 210 19.54 -12.70 -61.59
CA GLY A 210 20.33 -11.62 -62.20
C GLY A 210 20.61 -10.43 -61.29
N ALA A 211 20.37 -10.55 -59.97
CA ALA A 211 20.72 -9.55 -58.96
C ALA A 211 21.32 -10.22 -57.71
N ASP A 212 22.00 -9.44 -56.87
CA ASP A 212 22.41 -9.92 -55.55
C ASP A 212 21.20 -10.04 -54.61
N GLY A 213 21.26 -10.98 -53.67
CA GLY A 213 20.27 -11.13 -52.62
C GLY A 213 20.18 -9.89 -51.74
N VAL A 214 18.94 -9.48 -51.44
CA VAL A 214 18.63 -8.24 -50.69
C VAL A 214 18.01 -8.57 -49.34
N CYS A 215 18.65 -8.10 -48.26
CA CYS A 215 18.10 -8.21 -46.92
C CYS A 215 16.89 -7.28 -46.77
N VAL A 216 15.77 -7.80 -46.27
CA VAL A 216 14.56 -7.00 -46.05
C VAL A 216 14.72 -6.24 -44.73
N ASN A 217 14.67 -4.90 -44.81
CA ASN A 217 14.86 -4.07 -43.63
C ASN A 217 13.70 -4.23 -42.63
N GLY A 218 14.02 -4.42 -41.34
CA GLY A 218 13.01 -4.56 -40.29
C GLY A 218 12.18 -5.85 -40.31
N SER A 219 12.53 -6.83 -41.16
CA SER A 219 11.80 -8.10 -41.28
C SER A 219 12.65 -9.29 -40.84
N CYS A 220 12.03 -10.18 -40.07
CA CYS A 220 12.67 -11.36 -39.50
C CYS A 220 12.00 -12.66 -39.98
N GLU A 221 12.74 -13.76 -39.90
CA GLU A 221 12.23 -15.11 -40.09
C GLU A 221 11.15 -15.45 -39.03
N THR A 222 10.31 -16.45 -39.31
CA THR A 222 9.30 -16.95 -38.38
C THR A 222 9.90 -17.27 -37.01
N ASP A 223 9.18 -16.91 -35.94
CA ASP A 223 9.62 -17.01 -34.53
C ASP A 223 10.71 -16.01 -34.09
N PHE A 224 11.01 -15.01 -34.92
CA PHE A 224 11.89 -13.90 -34.57
C PHE A 224 11.20 -12.56 -34.83
N LYS A 225 11.50 -11.55 -34.01
CA LYS A 225 11.01 -10.17 -34.17
C LYS A 225 12.16 -9.17 -34.27
N TRP A 226 11.94 -8.08 -34.99
CA TRP A 226 12.92 -7.00 -35.11
C TRP A 226 12.98 -6.19 -33.82
N ASP A 227 14.15 -6.13 -33.20
CA ASP A 227 14.43 -5.22 -32.09
C ASP A 227 15.08 -3.95 -32.62
N GLY A 228 14.33 -2.84 -32.57
CA GLY A 228 14.80 -1.53 -33.01
C GLY A 228 15.92 -0.92 -32.16
N THR A 229 16.16 -1.45 -30.95
CA THR A 229 17.23 -0.98 -30.06
C THR A 229 18.56 -1.61 -30.42
N THR A 230 18.57 -2.93 -30.61
CA THR A 230 19.78 -3.68 -31.00
C THR A 230 19.98 -3.73 -32.51
N MET A 231 18.98 -3.31 -33.31
CA MET A 231 18.97 -3.37 -34.77
C MET A 231 19.21 -4.81 -35.28
N SER A 232 18.57 -5.78 -34.63
CA SER A 232 18.71 -7.22 -34.89
C SER A 232 17.41 -8.00 -34.65
N CYS A 233 17.30 -9.19 -35.24
CA CYS A 233 16.20 -10.11 -34.99
C CYS A 233 16.45 -10.91 -33.71
N VAL A 234 15.50 -10.90 -32.77
CA VAL A 234 15.54 -11.65 -31.51
C VAL A 234 14.43 -12.70 -31.48
N ALA A 235 14.68 -13.83 -30.82
CA ALA A 235 13.70 -14.91 -30.72
C ALA A 235 12.45 -14.45 -29.98
N CYS A 236 11.27 -14.85 -30.47
CA CYS A 236 10.00 -14.60 -29.82
C CYS A 236 9.83 -15.51 -28.59
N VAL A 237 9.08 -15.03 -27.59
CA VAL A 237 8.80 -15.79 -26.37
C VAL A 237 7.69 -16.82 -26.61
N SER A 238 6.84 -16.56 -27.61
CA SER A 238 5.76 -17.44 -28.06
C SER A 238 5.91 -17.82 -29.53
N PRO A 239 5.44 -19.01 -29.95
CA PRO A 239 5.40 -19.39 -31.36
C PRO A 239 4.64 -18.35 -32.19
N GLY A 240 5.26 -17.89 -33.29
CA GLY A 240 4.72 -16.86 -34.16
C GLY A 240 4.56 -15.47 -33.52
N CYS A 241 5.15 -15.23 -32.34
CA CYS A 241 5.07 -13.95 -31.62
C CYS A 241 3.63 -13.52 -31.27
N THR A 242 2.76 -14.50 -31.00
CA THR A 242 1.31 -14.30 -30.82
C THR A 242 0.90 -13.92 -29.39
N ALA A 243 1.76 -14.16 -28.40
CA ALA A 243 1.54 -13.87 -26.98
C ALA A 243 2.81 -13.28 -26.36
N GLU A 244 3.19 -12.07 -26.79
CA GLU A 244 4.37 -11.38 -26.28
C GLU A 244 4.08 -10.64 -24.95
N PRO A 245 5.07 -10.52 -24.04
CA PRO A 245 4.88 -9.86 -22.75
C PRO A 245 4.39 -8.41 -22.90
N THR A 246 3.30 -8.08 -22.22
CA THR A 246 2.71 -6.72 -22.20
C THR A 246 3.08 -5.99 -20.90
N CYS A 247 2.67 -4.73 -20.78
CA CYS A 247 2.73 -4.00 -19.51
C CYS A 247 1.57 -4.35 -18.55
N ALA A 248 0.73 -5.35 -18.86
CA ALA A 248 -0.32 -5.81 -17.96
C ALA A 248 0.26 -6.66 -16.82
N ASN A 249 -0.26 -6.47 -15.61
CA ASN A 249 0.11 -7.22 -14.41
C ASN A 249 -0.66 -8.55 -14.34
N GLY A 250 0.00 -9.64 -13.91
CA GLY A 250 -0.64 -10.95 -13.72
C GLY A 250 -0.75 -11.88 -14.94
N ASP A 251 -0.58 -11.39 -16.18
CA ASP A 251 -0.74 -12.19 -17.41
C ASP A 251 0.61 -12.72 -17.99
N GLY A 252 1.67 -12.76 -17.18
CA GLY A 252 3.02 -13.08 -17.64
C GLY A 252 3.71 -11.94 -18.42
N GLY A 253 3.15 -10.73 -18.36
CA GLY A 253 3.77 -9.49 -18.82
C GLY A 253 4.95 -9.05 -17.95
N ILE A 254 5.68 -8.02 -18.38
CA ILE A 254 6.79 -7.43 -17.61
C ILE A 254 6.35 -6.30 -16.67
N GLY A 255 5.04 -6.01 -16.57
CA GLY A 255 4.51 -4.96 -15.71
C GLY A 255 4.96 -5.12 -14.25
N ASP A 256 4.74 -6.32 -13.68
CA ASP A 256 5.12 -6.63 -12.29
C ASP A 256 6.64 -6.55 -12.06
N SER A 257 7.46 -6.91 -13.06
CA SER A 257 8.92 -6.84 -12.94
C SER A 257 9.45 -5.41 -13.08
N CYS A 258 8.87 -4.58 -13.96
CA CYS A 258 9.15 -3.15 -14.01
C CYS A 258 8.71 -2.45 -12.72
N ASP A 259 7.57 -2.86 -12.16
CA ASP A 259 7.06 -2.34 -10.91
C ASP A 259 7.96 -2.68 -9.73
N ALA A 260 8.43 -3.94 -9.64
CA ALA A 260 9.42 -4.37 -8.65
C ALA A 260 10.77 -3.65 -8.79
N ALA A 261 11.15 -3.26 -10.01
CA ALA A 261 12.35 -2.47 -10.28
C ALA A 261 12.15 -0.95 -10.14
N ASN A 262 10.98 -0.48 -9.66
CA ASN A 262 10.61 0.93 -9.55
C ASN A 262 10.74 1.73 -10.86
N ARG A 263 10.40 1.08 -11.98
CA ARG A 263 10.41 1.68 -13.32
C ARG A 263 9.01 1.77 -13.89
N LEU A 264 8.77 2.77 -14.73
CA LEU A 264 7.55 2.88 -15.52
C LEU A 264 7.59 1.83 -16.64
N CYS A 265 6.61 0.93 -16.70
CA CYS A 265 6.46 0.07 -17.86
C CYS A 265 5.96 0.92 -19.04
N SER A 266 6.68 0.87 -20.16
CA SER A 266 6.33 1.56 -21.39
C SER A 266 6.02 0.54 -22.47
N GLN A 267 4.90 0.72 -23.17
CA GLN A 267 4.48 -0.16 -24.26
C GLN A 267 4.41 0.62 -25.56
N ALA A 268 5.19 0.20 -26.55
CA ALA A 268 5.17 0.73 -27.91
C ALA A 268 4.81 -0.42 -28.87
N GLY A 269 3.56 -0.46 -29.33
CA GLY A 269 3.03 -1.59 -30.09
C GLY A 269 3.04 -2.89 -29.26
N ASN A 270 3.64 -3.94 -29.82
CA ASN A 270 3.76 -5.26 -29.17
C ASN A 270 5.06 -5.39 -28.33
N VAL A 271 5.73 -4.29 -28.02
CA VAL A 271 6.97 -4.28 -27.23
C VAL A 271 6.72 -3.53 -25.92
N ALA A 272 6.79 -4.26 -24.81
CA ALA A 272 6.86 -3.69 -23.47
C ALA A 272 8.32 -3.60 -23.02
N SER A 273 8.70 -2.50 -22.36
CA SER A 273 10.01 -2.33 -21.73
C SER A 273 9.93 -1.50 -20.44
N CYS A 274 10.82 -1.77 -19.48
CA CYS A 274 10.95 -0.94 -18.28
C CYS A 274 11.71 0.34 -18.63
N GLY A 275 11.00 1.48 -18.63
CA GLY A 275 11.53 2.79 -18.99
C GLY A 275 12.16 3.53 -17.80
N ALA A 276 11.87 4.83 -17.70
CA ALA A 276 12.38 5.70 -16.66
C ALA A 276 11.97 5.24 -15.24
N CYS A 277 12.73 5.67 -14.24
CA CYS A 277 12.36 5.48 -12.85
C CYS A 277 11.00 6.11 -12.55
N LYS A 278 10.20 5.46 -11.70
CA LYS A 278 8.94 6.01 -11.19
C LYS A 278 9.20 7.32 -10.45
N LEU A 279 8.16 8.15 -10.33
CA LEU A 279 8.21 9.38 -9.53
C LEU A 279 8.71 9.06 -8.12
N GLY A 280 9.69 9.84 -7.63
CA GLY A 280 10.34 9.59 -6.34
C GLY A 280 11.56 8.67 -6.40
N PHE A 281 11.95 8.17 -7.57
CA PHE A 281 13.14 7.34 -7.77
C PHE A 281 14.10 7.98 -8.78
N GLN A 282 15.41 7.78 -8.58
CA GLN A 282 16.48 8.21 -9.48
C GLN A 282 17.39 7.04 -9.83
N GLU A 283 17.95 7.06 -11.03
CA GLU A 283 18.81 6.01 -11.53
C GLU A 283 20.23 6.18 -10.97
N ASN A 284 20.74 5.20 -10.20
CA ASN A 284 22.10 5.24 -9.68
C ASN A 284 23.16 4.87 -10.75
N ALA A 285 24.45 4.88 -10.38
CA ALA A 285 25.54 4.55 -11.30
C ALA A 285 25.44 3.13 -11.89
N GLN A 286 24.77 2.21 -11.21
CA GLN A 286 24.52 0.82 -11.63
C GLN A 286 23.22 0.65 -12.42
N LYS A 287 22.57 1.75 -12.82
CA LYS A 287 21.31 1.71 -13.59
C LYS A 287 20.13 1.10 -12.81
N VAL A 288 20.17 1.14 -11.48
CA VAL A 288 19.06 0.73 -10.61
C VAL A 288 18.29 1.97 -10.17
N CYS A 289 16.96 1.92 -10.25
CA CYS A 289 16.10 2.99 -9.74
C CYS A 289 16.01 2.90 -8.23
N VAL A 290 16.71 3.80 -7.56
CA VAL A 290 16.72 3.90 -6.09
C VAL A 290 15.83 5.06 -5.65
N PRO A 291 15.20 4.99 -4.46
CA PRO A 291 14.45 6.11 -3.92
C PRO A 291 15.32 7.37 -3.86
N ALA A 292 14.84 8.45 -4.45
CA ALA A 292 15.54 9.72 -4.41
C ALA A 292 15.38 10.35 -3.02
N ALA A 293 16.46 10.86 -2.44
CA ALA A 293 16.39 11.55 -1.16
C ALA A 293 15.51 12.81 -1.33
N VAL A 294 14.42 12.91 -0.58
CA VAL A 294 13.56 14.11 -0.55
C VAL A 294 13.83 14.87 0.74
N CYS A 295 14.02 16.18 0.61
CA CYS A 295 14.27 17.10 1.70
C CYS A 295 13.30 18.28 1.59
N ASN A 296 12.39 18.40 2.56
CA ASN A 296 11.35 19.43 2.58
C ASN A 296 10.55 19.52 1.25
N GLY A 297 10.15 18.37 0.69
CA GLY A 297 9.43 18.28 -0.58
C GLY A 297 10.29 18.45 -1.84
N VAL A 298 11.59 18.74 -1.70
CA VAL A 298 12.54 18.86 -2.81
C VAL A 298 13.34 17.57 -2.95
N THR A 299 13.39 17.00 -4.15
CA THR A 299 14.26 15.85 -4.42
C THR A 299 15.71 16.32 -4.55
N CYS A 300 16.58 15.81 -3.68
CA CYS A 300 18.02 16.06 -3.71
C CYS A 300 18.69 15.36 -4.91
N ALA A 301 19.80 15.93 -5.38
CA ALA A 301 20.63 15.27 -6.39
C ALA A 301 21.31 14.02 -5.81
N LEU A 302 21.76 13.10 -6.67
CA LEU A 302 22.52 11.91 -6.24
C LEU A 302 23.85 12.25 -5.53
N THR A 303 24.38 13.46 -5.76
CA THR A 303 25.57 14.00 -5.08
C THR A 303 25.26 14.60 -3.73
N ASP A 304 23.98 14.66 -3.35
CA ASP A 304 23.50 15.37 -2.18
C ASP A 304 22.79 14.42 -1.21
N TYR A 305 22.72 14.84 0.05
CA TYR A 305 21.94 14.23 1.11
C TYR A 305 20.97 15.25 1.70
N CYS A 306 19.92 14.77 2.36
CA CYS A 306 19.02 15.63 3.10
C CYS A 306 19.61 15.90 4.49
N ASP A 307 20.05 17.14 4.73
CA ASP A 307 20.53 17.58 6.02
C ASP A 307 19.36 18.09 6.87
N THR A 308 19.08 17.40 7.97
CA THR A 308 18.02 17.70 8.94
C THR A 308 18.52 18.44 10.18
N THR A 309 19.82 18.75 10.26
CA THR A 309 20.41 19.44 11.44
C THR A 309 19.99 20.90 11.57
N GLY A 310 19.53 21.52 10.47
CA GLY A 310 18.98 22.87 10.47
C GLY A 310 17.48 22.91 10.83
N ALA A 311 16.96 24.10 11.12
CA ALA A 311 15.52 24.30 11.39
C ALA A 311 14.62 23.92 10.20
N VAL A 312 15.16 23.96 8.97
CA VAL A 312 14.51 23.50 7.74
C VAL A 312 15.44 22.49 7.08
N PRO A 313 14.96 21.27 6.76
CA PRO A 313 15.76 20.30 6.03
C PRO A 313 16.18 20.83 4.65
N THR A 314 17.47 20.71 4.31
CA THR A 314 18.01 21.19 3.02
C THR A 314 18.89 20.13 2.35
N CYS A 315 18.87 20.09 1.02
CA CYS A 315 19.80 19.25 0.27
C CYS A 315 21.21 19.86 0.35
N LYS A 316 22.18 19.07 0.81
CA LYS A 316 23.60 19.45 0.87
C LYS A 316 24.45 18.42 0.15
N MET A 317 25.54 18.86 -0.47
CA MET A 317 26.50 17.98 -1.11
C MET A 317 27.07 16.96 -0.11
N LEU A 318 27.21 15.71 -0.53
CA LEU A 318 27.82 14.64 0.26
C LEU A 318 29.23 15.06 0.70
N PRO A 319 29.56 14.95 2.01
CA PRO A 319 30.86 15.37 2.53
C PRO A 319 32.00 14.41 2.13
N CYS A 320 31.67 13.19 1.69
CA CYS A 320 32.62 12.16 1.33
C CYS A 320 32.28 11.54 -0.04
N PRO A 321 33.27 10.98 -0.77
CA PRO A 321 33.04 10.20 -1.98
C PRO A 321 32.14 8.98 -1.73
N ALA A 322 31.57 8.43 -2.81
CA ALA A 322 30.75 7.22 -2.75
C ALA A 322 31.51 6.05 -2.07
N GLY A 323 30.81 5.34 -1.16
CA GLY A 323 31.38 4.23 -0.39
C GLY A 323 32.20 4.66 0.84
N GLN A 324 32.25 5.96 1.15
CA GLN A 324 32.87 6.51 2.35
C GLN A 324 31.86 7.27 3.21
N ALA A 325 32.12 7.31 4.51
CA ALA A 325 31.36 8.12 5.46
C ALA A 325 32.31 8.91 6.36
N LYS A 326 31.86 10.07 6.82
CA LYS A 326 32.62 10.95 7.71
C LYS A 326 32.54 10.42 9.13
N THR A 327 33.67 10.27 9.81
CA THR A 327 33.70 9.84 11.22
C THR A 327 32.97 10.84 12.10
N SER A 328 32.29 10.34 13.14
CA SER A 328 31.69 11.19 14.16
C SER A 328 32.82 11.79 15.01
N LEU A 329 33.03 13.10 14.95
CA LEU A 329 33.89 13.78 15.91
C LEU A 329 33.01 14.34 17.02
N ILE A 330 33.13 13.76 18.20
CA ILE A 330 32.49 14.24 19.44
C ILE A 330 33.00 15.66 19.81
N ASP A 331 34.16 16.09 19.27
CA ASP A 331 34.89 17.30 19.72
C ASP A 331 35.09 18.40 18.66
N GLY A 332 34.15 18.58 17.71
CA GLY A 332 34.12 19.80 16.87
C GLY A 332 35.26 19.96 15.84
N GLY A 333 36.05 18.93 15.56
CA GLY A 333 36.99 18.92 14.44
C GLY A 333 36.30 18.64 13.09
N ALA A 334 37.04 18.78 11.98
CA ALA A 334 36.58 18.30 10.67
C ALA A 334 36.80 16.79 10.57
N GLY A 335 35.74 15.98 10.76
CA GLY A 335 35.81 14.51 10.66
C GLY A 335 36.43 14.04 9.34
N ALA A 336 37.11 12.89 9.36
CA ALA A 336 37.76 12.33 8.18
C ALA A 336 36.82 11.39 7.42
N CYS A 337 36.92 11.37 6.09
CA CYS A 337 36.21 10.37 5.29
C CYS A 337 36.94 9.02 5.41
N GLN A 338 36.19 8.00 5.82
CA GLN A 338 36.68 6.63 5.99
C GLN A 338 35.92 5.70 5.05
N THR A 339 36.62 4.72 4.49
CA THR A 339 36.03 3.69 3.63
C THR A 339 35.18 2.73 4.46
N CYS A 340 33.94 2.50 4.01
CA CYS A 340 33.06 1.55 4.65
C CYS A 340 33.48 0.12 4.31
N SER A 341 34.15 -0.55 5.25
CA SER A 341 34.63 -1.93 5.07
C SER A 341 34.36 -2.78 6.32
N PRO A 342 33.55 -3.86 6.21
CA PRO A 342 32.76 -4.22 5.03
C PRO A 342 31.68 -3.16 4.72
N SER A 343 31.35 -2.99 3.43
CA SER A 343 30.26 -2.10 3.03
C SER A 343 28.93 -2.66 3.56
N PRO A 344 28.07 -1.84 4.19
CA PRO A 344 26.75 -2.30 4.59
C PRO A 344 25.90 -2.60 3.35
N ASN A 345 24.98 -3.55 3.47
CA ASN A 345 24.05 -3.90 2.39
C ASN A 345 22.88 -2.90 2.35
N CYS A 346 22.98 -1.88 1.51
CA CYS A 346 21.98 -0.82 1.41
C CYS A 346 20.87 -1.08 0.37
N ASN A 347 20.78 -2.30 -0.17
CA ASN A 347 19.78 -2.65 -1.19
C ASN A 347 18.48 -3.26 -0.61
N ALA A 348 18.37 -3.36 0.72
CA ALA A 348 17.17 -3.87 1.37
C ALA A 348 16.03 -2.82 1.43
N GLU A 349 14.80 -3.28 1.71
CA GLU A 349 13.65 -2.40 1.90
C GLU A 349 13.96 -1.31 2.95
N GLY A 350 13.48 -0.09 2.69
CA GLY A 350 13.68 1.05 3.59
C GLY A 350 15.01 1.79 3.41
N PHE A 351 15.90 1.31 2.53
CA PHE A 351 17.15 1.99 2.18
C PHE A 351 17.15 2.57 0.77
N SER A 352 17.96 3.61 0.60
CA SER A 352 18.14 4.32 -0.66
C SER A 352 19.19 3.68 -1.59
N GLY A 353 19.78 2.53 -1.22
CA GLY A 353 20.94 1.99 -1.95
C GLY A 353 22.27 2.68 -1.61
N ARG A 354 22.27 3.75 -0.81
CA ARG A 354 23.47 4.52 -0.46
C ARG A 354 23.89 4.33 1.00
N VAL A 355 25.18 4.51 1.25
CA VAL A 355 25.72 4.68 2.59
C VAL A 355 25.38 6.08 3.10
N TRP A 356 24.97 6.19 4.36
CA TRP A 356 24.75 7.47 5.03
C TRP A 356 26.08 8.22 5.20
N PRO A 357 26.16 9.52 4.89
CA PRO A 357 27.41 10.29 4.88
C PRO A 357 28.13 10.44 6.22
N PHE A 358 27.51 10.05 7.35
CA PHE A 358 28.10 10.14 8.67
C PHE A 358 28.10 8.77 9.35
N MET A 359 29.22 8.39 9.94
CA MET A 359 29.32 7.17 10.75
C MET A 359 28.62 7.37 12.10
N THR A 360 28.22 6.27 12.72
CA THR A 360 27.77 6.24 14.12
C THR A 360 28.90 6.69 15.06
N LEU A 361 28.57 6.97 16.32
CA LEU A 361 29.51 7.19 17.43
C LEU A 361 30.44 5.99 17.66
N GLY A 362 30.04 4.80 17.20
CA GLY A 362 30.87 3.59 17.18
C GLY A 362 31.69 3.41 15.90
N ASP A 363 31.83 4.47 15.08
CA ASP A 363 32.53 4.48 13.79
C ASP A 363 32.00 3.44 12.78
N GLN A 364 30.71 3.12 12.83
CA GLN A 364 30.08 2.20 11.89
C GLN A 364 29.42 2.94 10.73
N CYS A 365 29.63 2.46 9.51
CA CYS A 365 28.84 2.91 8.36
C CYS A 365 27.43 2.32 8.41
N ILE A 366 26.44 3.17 8.25
CA ILE A 366 25.03 2.79 8.15
C ILE A 366 24.48 3.14 6.77
N CYS A 367 23.37 2.53 6.38
CA CYS A 367 22.71 2.83 5.12
C CYS A 367 21.78 4.03 5.27
N GLU A 368 21.74 4.88 4.24
CA GLU A 368 20.80 6.00 4.18
C GLU A 368 19.38 5.46 4.02
N THR A 369 18.51 5.78 4.96
CA THR A 369 17.08 5.39 4.94
C THR A 369 16.32 6.21 3.90
N VAL A 370 15.12 5.75 3.56
CA VAL A 370 14.17 6.47 2.69
C VAL A 370 13.02 7.04 3.51
N SER A 371 12.21 7.90 2.91
CA SER A 371 11.04 8.50 3.58
C SER A 371 10.17 7.44 4.25
N ASN A 372 9.71 7.72 5.47
CA ASN A 372 8.93 6.79 6.30
C ASN A 372 9.69 5.57 6.84
N TYR A 373 11.03 5.62 6.88
CA TYR A 373 11.85 4.61 7.55
C TYR A 373 12.88 5.23 8.49
N PHE A 374 13.30 4.44 9.48
CA PHE A 374 14.39 4.74 10.42
C PHE A 374 15.25 3.50 10.68
N LEU A 375 16.35 3.68 11.42
CA LEU A 375 17.19 2.60 11.90
C LEU A 375 16.99 2.44 13.42
N PRO A 376 16.41 1.33 13.90
CA PRO A 376 16.22 1.11 15.35
C PRO A 376 17.55 0.87 16.06
N SER A 377 17.63 1.28 17.32
CA SER A 377 18.82 1.08 18.16
C SER A 377 19.10 -0.40 18.39
N GLY A 378 20.33 -0.85 18.12
CA GLY A 378 20.78 -2.22 18.41
C GLY A 378 20.41 -3.28 17.36
N ASN A 379 19.79 -2.93 16.24
CA ASN A 379 19.47 -3.87 15.17
C ASN A 379 20.59 -3.97 14.11
N ASN A 380 20.66 -5.10 13.40
CA ASN A 380 21.69 -5.48 12.42
C ASN A 380 21.68 -4.68 11.10
N GLY A 381 21.33 -3.38 11.14
CA GLY A 381 21.32 -2.52 9.96
C GLY A 381 20.14 -2.77 9.01
N GLN A 382 18.97 -3.14 9.53
CA GLN A 382 17.71 -3.16 8.77
C GLN A 382 16.89 -1.90 9.07
N ALA A 383 16.34 -1.28 8.01
CA ALA A 383 15.44 -0.15 8.16
C ALA A 383 14.05 -0.63 8.59
N THR A 384 13.45 0.09 9.54
CA THR A 384 12.10 -0.16 10.06
C THR A 384 11.17 0.96 9.59
N LYS A 385 9.91 0.64 9.29
CA LYS A 385 8.88 1.64 8.96
C LYS A 385 8.61 2.49 10.19
N CYS A 386 8.39 3.79 9.99
CA CYS A 386 8.08 4.70 11.08
C CYS A 386 6.68 4.47 11.68
N ASP A 387 5.73 4.12 10.82
CA ASP A 387 4.31 3.90 11.12
C ASP A 387 3.91 2.69 10.26
N ALA A 388 4.05 1.50 10.82
CA ALA A 388 3.94 0.23 10.10
C ALA A 388 2.48 -0.19 9.89
N ASP A 389 1.58 0.19 10.80
CA ASP A 389 0.15 -0.09 10.74
C ASP A 389 -0.71 1.05 10.15
N LYS A 390 -0.10 2.22 9.92
CA LYS A 390 -0.67 3.41 9.27
C LYS A 390 -1.76 4.09 10.08
N ASP A 391 -1.72 3.95 11.39
CA ASP A 391 -2.66 4.59 12.31
C ASP A 391 -2.23 6.04 12.63
N GLY A 392 -0.95 6.34 12.39
CA GLY A 392 -0.35 7.64 12.50
C GLY A 392 0.34 7.99 13.81
N TRP A 393 0.38 7.05 14.74
CA TRP A 393 1.40 6.99 15.77
C TRP A 393 2.70 6.50 15.13
N VAL A 394 3.83 6.94 15.68
CA VAL A 394 5.14 6.58 15.13
C VAL A 394 5.87 5.73 16.14
N HIS A 395 6.53 4.68 15.68
CA HIS A 395 7.36 3.84 16.51
C HIS A 395 8.35 4.67 17.36
N GLU A 396 8.37 4.45 18.67
CA GLU A 396 9.07 5.30 19.64
C GLU A 396 10.60 5.33 19.45
N ASP A 397 11.20 4.22 18.98
CA ASP A 397 12.62 4.13 18.62
C ASP A 397 13.03 5.03 17.45
N ALA A 398 12.08 5.56 16.67
CA ALA A 398 12.38 6.54 15.63
C ALA A 398 12.86 7.89 16.18
N ASP A 399 12.68 8.13 17.49
CA ASP A 399 12.89 9.42 18.15
C ASP A 399 13.58 9.29 19.52
N LYS A 400 13.07 8.44 20.42
CA LYS A 400 13.47 8.45 21.85
C LYS A 400 14.80 7.76 22.16
N ASN A 401 15.15 6.71 21.44
CA ASN A 401 16.30 5.86 21.78
C ASN A 401 17.55 6.09 20.91
N ILE A 402 17.49 7.08 20.02
CA ILE A 402 18.61 7.40 19.14
C ILE A 402 19.53 8.43 19.79
N THR A 403 20.43 7.95 20.65
CA THR A 403 21.52 8.76 21.23
C THR A 403 22.60 9.09 20.20
N ASP A 404 22.65 8.34 19.11
CA ASP A 404 23.61 8.51 18.03
C ASP A 404 23.14 9.60 17.04
N PRO A 405 23.84 10.74 16.94
CA PRO A 405 23.42 11.84 16.08
C PRO A 405 23.32 11.47 14.59
N ALA A 406 24.15 10.52 14.12
CA ALA A 406 24.12 10.09 12.73
C ALA A 406 22.90 9.22 12.44
N VAL A 407 22.54 8.32 13.36
CA VAL A 407 21.31 7.53 13.26
C VAL A 407 20.07 8.43 13.35
N LEU A 408 20.10 9.45 14.23
CA LEU A 408 18.96 10.35 14.43
C LEU A 408 18.72 11.22 13.19
N ALA A 409 19.80 11.79 12.64
CA ALA A 409 19.74 12.56 11.40
C ALA A 409 19.30 11.71 10.19
N ASN A 410 19.54 10.40 10.24
CA ASN A 410 19.11 9.42 9.25
C ASN A 410 17.71 8.84 9.53
N SER A 411 16.99 9.30 10.55
CA SER A 411 15.57 8.95 10.75
C SER A 411 14.70 9.83 9.86
N ARG A 412 13.85 9.23 9.01
CA ARG A 412 12.98 9.96 8.06
C ARG A 412 11.50 9.83 8.40
N CYS A 413 11.21 9.84 9.69
CA CYS A 413 9.87 9.73 10.23
C CYS A 413 9.18 11.09 10.35
N ALA A 414 7.94 11.16 9.87
CA ALA A 414 7.08 12.33 10.04
C ALA A 414 6.26 12.19 11.34
N ILE A 415 6.87 12.52 12.47
CA ILE A 415 6.23 12.40 13.79
C ILE A 415 5.16 13.48 13.94
N ARG A 416 3.92 13.07 14.22
CA ARG A 416 2.83 14.00 14.55
C ARG A 416 3.08 14.65 15.89
N ARG A 417 2.81 15.96 15.93
CA ARG A 417 3.03 16.80 17.11
C ARG A 417 1.74 17.52 17.46
N ALA A 418 1.25 17.35 18.69
CA ALA A 418 0.09 18.06 19.19
C ALA A 418 0.53 19.19 20.12
N ALA A 419 0.03 20.41 19.89
CA ALA A 419 0.19 21.53 20.82
C ALA A 419 -0.81 21.45 21.98
N SER A 420 -1.97 20.86 21.72
CA SER A 420 -3.06 20.74 22.69
C SER A 420 -3.68 19.34 22.72
N VAL A 421 -4.27 19.02 23.86
CA VAL A 421 -5.23 17.93 24.03
C VAL A 421 -6.62 18.54 24.21
N ARG A 422 -7.61 18.10 23.44
CA ARG A 422 -9.00 18.52 23.55
C ARG A 422 -9.82 17.37 24.11
N LEU A 423 -10.29 17.53 25.34
CA LEU A 423 -11.23 16.61 25.98
C LEU A 423 -12.64 17.00 25.57
N VAL A 424 -13.47 16.04 25.16
CA VAL A 424 -14.86 16.25 24.73
C VAL A 424 -15.77 15.37 25.56
N ASP A 425 -16.70 15.98 26.28
CA ASP A 425 -17.64 15.26 27.15
C ASP A 425 -18.77 14.63 26.35
N GLU A 426 -19.60 13.82 27.01
CA GLU A 426 -20.76 13.17 26.36
C GLU A 426 -21.78 14.15 25.75
N PHE A 427 -21.75 15.44 26.15
CA PHE A 427 -22.61 16.52 25.66
C PHE A 427 -22.03 17.22 24.42
N GLY A 428 -20.81 16.84 24.01
CA GLY A 428 -20.08 17.45 22.90
C GLY A 428 -19.46 18.81 23.24
N THR A 429 -19.45 19.22 24.51
CA THR A 429 -18.69 20.39 24.94
C THR A 429 -17.23 19.99 25.15
N ALA A 430 -16.29 20.94 25.15
CA ALA A 430 -14.88 20.63 25.14
C ALA A 430 -14.04 21.48 26.09
N LEU A 431 -13.03 20.85 26.70
CA LEU A 431 -11.93 21.49 27.40
C LEU A 431 -10.65 21.37 26.58
N GLU A 432 -10.06 22.52 26.24
CA GLU A 432 -8.80 22.59 25.52
C GLU A 432 -7.64 22.78 26.50
N LEU A 433 -6.71 21.83 26.52
CA LEU A 433 -5.51 21.80 27.36
C LEU A 433 -4.28 22.02 26.46
N THR A 434 -3.53 23.08 26.69
CA THR A 434 -2.29 23.36 25.95
C THR A 434 -1.08 22.77 26.69
N SER A 435 -0.18 22.10 25.98
CA SER A 435 1.06 21.57 26.54
C SER A 435 2.15 22.63 26.56
N CYS A 436 2.51 23.10 27.77
CA CYS A 436 3.44 24.20 27.99
C CYS A 436 4.77 23.71 28.58
N LYS A 437 5.89 24.36 28.20
CA LYS A 437 7.21 24.05 28.77
C LYS A 437 7.28 24.26 30.28
N ALA A 438 6.59 25.27 30.79
CA ALA A 438 6.36 25.46 32.21
C ALA A 438 4.85 25.43 32.48
N GLY A 439 4.45 24.90 33.63
CA GLY A 439 3.05 24.72 34.01
C GLY A 439 2.40 23.42 33.51
N GLY A 440 3.04 22.65 32.61
CA GLY A 440 2.54 21.35 32.18
C GLY A 440 1.34 21.49 31.23
N MET A 441 0.24 20.82 31.53
CA MET A 441 -1.01 20.91 30.76
C MET A 441 -1.91 21.99 31.37
N LEU A 442 -2.11 23.09 30.64
CA LEU A 442 -2.88 24.23 31.12
C LEU A 442 -4.16 24.43 30.30
N PRO A 443 -5.32 24.62 30.95
CA PRO A 443 -6.56 24.94 30.23
C PRO A 443 -6.45 26.29 29.53
N LYS A 444 -7.19 26.43 28.43
CA LYS A 444 -7.34 27.72 27.75
C LYS A 444 -7.88 28.78 28.72
N LEU A 445 -7.25 29.94 28.76
CA LEU A 445 -7.65 31.03 29.65
C LEU A 445 -8.98 31.65 29.18
N ALA A 446 -9.85 31.96 30.13
CA ALA A 446 -11.19 32.51 29.87
C ALA A 446 -11.15 33.91 29.22
N ASP A 447 -10.07 34.67 29.41
CA ASP A 447 -9.82 35.98 28.81
C ASP A 447 -9.27 35.89 27.37
N GLY A 448 -9.08 34.67 26.84
CA GLY A 448 -8.49 34.45 25.52
C GLY A 448 -6.96 34.55 25.48
N GLY A 449 -6.29 34.71 26.63
CA GLY A 449 -4.84 34.72 26.74
C GLY A 449 -4.20 33.39 26.33
N ALA A 450 -2.92 33.45 25.89
CA ALA A 450 -2.15 32.26 25.53
C ALA A 450 -1.68 31.51 26.79
N PRO A 451 -2.06 30.24 27.03
CA PRO A 451 -1.74 29.53 28.27
C PRO A 451 -0.24 29.39 28.55
N CYS A 452 0.59 29.36 27.49
CA CYS A 452 2.05 29.23 27.60
C CYS A 452 2.79 30.57 27.46
N SER A 453 2.15 31.71 27.76
CA SER A 453 2.74 33.04 27.57
C SER A 453 4.07 33.15 28.32
N GLY A 454 5.17 33.33 27.59
CA GLY A 454 6.53 33.49 28.13
C GLY A 454 7.36 32.20 28.23
N THR A 455 6.76 31.02 28.15
CA THR A 455 7.48 29.73 28.30
C THR A 455 7.50 28.93 27.00
N GLY A 456 6.52 29.14 26.13
CA GLY A 456 6.37 28.42 24.87
C GLY A 456 5.72 27.03 25.02
N ILE A 457 5.30 26.48 23.88
CA ILE A 457 4.65 25.18 23.76
C ILE A 457 5.72 24.08 23.88
N LEU A 458 5.37 22.99 24.56
CA LEU A 458 6.12 21.73 24.58
C LEU A 458 5.27 20.66 23.89
N PRO A 459 5.38 20.49 22.55
CA PRO A 459 4.48 19.61 21.83
C PRO A 459 4.51 18.18 22.35
N LEU A 460 3.36 17.51 22.32
CA LEU A 460 3.24 16.07 22.50
C LEU A 460 3.57 15.37 21.19
N ARG A 461 4.62 14.55 21.18
CA ARG A 461 4.91 13.64 20.06
C ARG A 461 4.04 12.39 20.19
N LEU A 462 3.30 12.05 19.13
CA LEU A 462 2.49 10.83 19.10
C LEU A 462 3.38 9.66 18.72
N LEU A 463 3.90 8.99 19.75
CA LEU A 463 4.82 7.86 19.63
C LEU A 463 4.24 6.64 20.31
N GLU A 464 4.60 5.45 19.83
CA GLU A 464 4.14 4.18 20.41
C GLU A 464 5.18 3.06 20.37
N THR A 465 4.92 1.99 21.12
CA THR A 465 5.81 0.83 21.19
C THR A 465 5.83 0.03 19.88
N GLU A 466 6.93 -0.69 19.59
CA GLU A 466 7.01 -1.62 18.44
C GLU A 466 5.81 -2.58 18.38
N ARG A 467 5.36 -3.02 19.55
CA ARG A 467 4.26 -3.96 19.70
C ARG A 467 2.95 -3.41 19.13
N ASN A 468 2.70 -2.12 19.33
CA ASN A 468 1.49 -1.45 18.87
C ASN A 468 1.64 -0.89 17.46
N ASP A 469 2.85 -0.63 16.97
CA ASP A 469 3.10 -0.15 15.59
C ASP A 469 3.09 -1.29 14.55
N VAL A 470 3.65 -2.46 14.87
CA VAL A 470 3.89 -3.51 13.87
C VAL A 470 2.72 -4.51 13.80
N PRO A 471 2.06 -4.66 12.63
CA PRO A 471 0.95 -5.61 12.46
C PRO A 471 1.29 -7.03 12.95
N GLY A 472 0.50 -7.51 13.91
CA GLY A 472 0.64 -8.85 14.50
C GLY A 472 1.64 -8.97 15.65
N LYS A 473 2.45 -7.94 15.98
CA LYS A 473 3.34 -8.01 17.14
C LYS A 473 2.60 -8.00 18.48
N ALA A 474 1.51 -7.25 18.60
CA ALA A 474 0.59 -7.32 19.75
C ALA A 474 0.20 -8.77 20.11
N ASN A 475 0.02 -9.62 19.09
CA ASN A 475 -0.41 -11.01 19.24
C ASN A 475 0.68 -11.95 19.79
N THR A 476 1.92 -11.48 19.87
CA THR A 476 3.07 -12.30 20.27
C THR A 476 3.46 -12.11 21.74
N VAL A 477 2.86 -11.13 22.42
CA VAL A 477 3.20 -10.76 23.80
C VAL A 477 2.04 -11.10 24.72
N SER A 478 2.32 -11.72 25.87
CA SER A 478 1.29 -12.17 26.82
C SER A 478 0.49 -11.04 27.49
N ARG A 479 0.92 -9.79 27.34
CA ARG A 479 0.31 -8.61 27.98
C ARG A 479 -0.72 -7.89 27.11
N ALA A 480 -0.94 -8.33 25.87
CA ALA A 480 -2.07 -7.90 25.05
C ALA A 480 -2.92 -9.14 24.71
N PRO A 481 -3.63 -9.73 25.69
CA PRO A 481 -4.38 -10.96 25.48
C PRO A 481 -5.51 -10.76 24.46
N PRO A 482 -6.15 -11.85 23.98
CA PRO A 482 -7.38 -11.72 23.20
C PRO A 482 -8.41 -10.89 23.96
N TYR A 483 -8.97 -9.88 23.31
CA TYR A 483 -9.96 -9.01 23.90
C TYR A 483 -11.33 -9.70 23.86
N GLY A 484 -11.58 -10.57 24.84
CA GLY A 484 -12.87 -11.24 25.06
C GLY A 484 -12.99 -11.82 26.46
N ALA A 485 -14.23 -12.04 26.88
CA ALA A 485 -14.54 -12.64 28.16
C ALA A 485 -14.04 -14.09 28.22
N GLY A 486 -13.05 -14.36 29.08
CA GLY A 486 -12.64 -15.72 29.43
C GLY A 486 -13.82 -16.51 29.99
N ASP A 487 -13.99 -17.73 29.49
CA ASP A 487 -14.85 -18.80 30.02
C ASP A 487 -16.35 -18.53 30.13
N GLY A 488 -16.96 -17.80 29.17
CA GLY A 488 -18.43 -17.74 29.07
C GLY A 488 -19.06 -16.58 28.30
N GLY A 489 -18.26 -15.78 27.57
CA GLY A 489 -18.75 -14.66 26.77
C GLY A 489 -19.69 -15.05 25.63
N VAL A 490 -20.42 -14.03 25.15
CA VAL A 490 -21.33 -14.00 23.99
C VAL A 490 -21.06 -15.14 22.99
N ASP A 491 -21.96 -16.13 22.95
CA ASP A 491 -21.96 -17.23 21.98
C ASP A 491 -20.81 -18.27 22.11
N GLY A 492 -20.15 -18.37 23.27
CA GLY A 492 -19.02 -19.29 23.44
C GLY A 492 -17.78 -18.89 22.63
N GLY A 493 -17.74 -17.64 22.15
CA GLY A 493 -16.65 -17.10 21.35
C GLY A 493 -15.53 -16.52 22.21
N VAL A 494 -14.32 -17.06 22.05
CA VAL A 494 -13.07 -16.39 22.41
C VAL A 494 -13.05 -15.06 21.65
N GLY A 495 -12.93 -13.93 22.34
CA GLY A 495 -12.73 -12.64 21.67
C GLY A 495 -11.46 -12.65 20.82
N ARG A 496 -11.29 -11.67 19.92
CA ARG A 496 -10.11 -11.62 19.05
C ARG A 496 -8.98 -10.81 19.67
N LEU A 497 -7.77 -11.07 19.21
CA LEU A 497 -6.66 -10.15 19.43
C LEU A 497 -6.93 -8.83 18.70
N LEU A 498 -6.54 -7.73 19.34
CA LEU A 498 -6.61 -6.41 18.74
C LEU A 498 -5.47 -6.23 17.75
N GLU A 499 -5.75 -5.54 16.65
CA GLU A 499 -4.74 -5.23 15.65
C GLU A 499 -3.86 -4.09 16.15
N ALA A 500 -2.61 -4.03 15.66
CA ALA A 500 -1.69 -2.91 15.91
C ALA A 500 -2.41 -1.57 15.72
N SER A 501 -3.07 -1.40 14.57
CA SER A 501 -3.82 -0.17 14.25
C SER A 501 -5.00 0.14 15.15
N GLU A 502 -5.38 -0.74 16.07
CA GLU A 502 -6.45 -0.52 17.06
C GLU A 502 -5.91 -0.11 18.43
N LEU A 503 -4.59 -0.12 18.58
CA LEU A 503 -3.85 0.19 19.78
C LEU A 503 -3.01 1.44 19.53
N ASN A 504 -2.72 2.16 20.59
CA ASN A 504 -1.73 3.23 20.60
C ASN A 504 -1.25 3.42 22.04
N SER A 505 -0.37 4.37 22.32
CA SER A 505 0.15 4.62 23.67
C SER A 505 -0.85 5.18 24.69
N LEU A 506 -2.12 5.33 24.34
CA LEU A 506 -3.20 5.74 25.25
C LEU A 506 -4.24 4.63 25.48
N THR A 507 -4.23 3.58 24.65
CA THR A 507 -5.31 2.59 24.64
C THR A 507 -5.24 1.65 25.83
N LYS A 508 -6.22 1.74 26.73
CA LYS A 508 -6.48 0.76 27.79
C LYS A 508 -7.72 -0.09 27.46
N ALA A 509 -7.78 -1.29 28.00
CA ALA A 509 -8.96 -2.15 27.88
C ALA A 509 -9.27 -2.94 29.16
N CYS A 510 -10.56 -3.13 29.45
CA CYS A 510 -11.00 -3.84 30.64
C CYS A 510 -11.36 -5.30 30.36
N VAL A 511 -10.34 -6.16 30.25
CA VAL A 511 -10.56 -7.58 29.90
C VAL A 511 -9.78 -8.58 30.74
N ALA A 512 -8.62 -8.20 31.28
CA ALA A 512 -7.77 -9.08 32.07
C ALA A 512 -6.96 -8.29 33.10
N THR A 513 -6.51 -8.97 34.14
CA THR A 513 -5.71 -8.35 35.21
C THR A 513 -4.27 -8.05 34.82
N VAL A 514 -3.80 -8.64 33.71
CA VAL A 514 -2.41 -8.50 33.19
C VAL A 514 -2.36 -7.82 31.82
N ALA A 515 -3.50 -7.28 31.37
CA ALA A 515 -3.59 -6.55 30.10
C ALA A 515 -2.88 -5.20 30.23
N ASP A 516 -2.09 -4.84 29.23
CA ASP A 516 -1.33 -3.58 29.10
C ASP A 516 -1.38 -3.20 27.61
N TYR A 517 -2.53 -2.70 27.14
CA TYR A 517 -2.76 -2.46 25.72
C TYR A 517 -2.05 -1.19 25.22
N ASN A 518 -1.64 -0.28 26.10
CA ASN A 518 -0.87 0.92 25.75
C ASN A 518 0.65 0.70 25.75
N GLY A 519 1.12 -0.41 26.35
CA GLY A 519 2.51 -0.84 26.31
C GLY A 519 3.40 -0.08 27.28
N ASN A 520 2.81 0.55 28.30
CA ASN A 520 3.54 1.38 29.23
C ASN A 520 4.20 0.58 30.37
N GLY A 521 3.99 -0.74 30.44
CA GLY A 521 4.55 -1.58 31.48
C GLY A 521 3.62 -1.80 32.68
N VAL A 522 2.50 -1.08 32.77
CA VAL A 522 1.51 -1.13 33.86
C VAL A 522 0.27 -1.88 33.37
N ASP A 523 -0.35 -2.68 34.22
CA ASP A 523 -1.61 -3.33 33.85
C ASP A 523 -2.74 -2.29 33.78
N ASP A 524 -3.51 -2.28 32.69
CA ASP A 524 -4.57 -1.30 32.39
C ASP A 524 -5.58 -1.13 33.54
N ILE A 525 -5.91 -2.23 34.23
CA ILE A 525 -6.84 -2.23 35.38
C ILE A 525 -6.25 -1.53 36.61
N ALA A 526 -4.93 -1.53 36.73
CA ALA A 526 -4.16 -0.95 37.83
C ALA A 526 -3.60 0.44 37.47
N GLU A 527 -3.70 0.85 36.22
CA GLU A 527 -3.22 2.15 35.76
C GLU A 527 -4.15 3.28 36.22
N ALA A 528 -3.58 4.22 36.96
CA ALA A 528 -4.22 5.48 37.33
C ALA A 528 -3.82 6.59 36.34
N ALA A 529 -4.62 7.66 36.27
CA ALA A 529 -4.31 8.83 35.46
C ALA A 529 -3.73 9.95 36.36
N PRO A 530 -2.40 10.04 36.54
CA PRO A 530 -1.79 11.08 37.35
C PRO A 530 -1.87 12.44 36.67
N VAL A 531 -1.58 13.49 37.44
CA VAL A 531 -1.35 14.82 36.90
C VAL A 531 -0.07 14.81 36.09
N PRO A 532 -0.06 15.34 34.86
CA PRO A 532 1.14 15.37 34.04
C PRO A 532 2.26 16.12 34.78
N PRO A 533 3.45 15.53 34.96
CA PRO A 533 4.55 16.22 35.60
C PRO A 533 4.97 17.45 34.79
N VAL A 534 5.21 18.56 35.50
CA VAL A 534 5.56 19.84 34.88
C VAL A 534 6.97 19.80 34.31
N GLY A 535 7.12 20.20 33.05
CA GLY A 535 8.42 20.41 32.41
C GLY A 535 9.18 19.16 32.01
N THR A 536 8.62 17.96 32.19
CA THR A 536 9.25 16.74 31.65
C THR A 536 9.23 16.77 30.12
N PRO A 537 10.35 16.53 29.43
CA PRO A 537 10.37 16.38 27.98
C PRO A 537 9.83 15.01 27.54
N ASP A 538 9.70 14.04 28.44
CA ASP A 538 9.20 12.72 28.09
C ASP A 538 7.70 12.78 27.75
N ASP A 539 7.37 12.53 26.48
CA ASP A 539 5.98 12.48 26.02
C ASP A 539 5.21 11.33 26.62
N ARG A 540 5.84 10.19 26.92
CA ARG A 540 5.12 9.01 27.44
C ARG A 540 4.52 9.33 28.80
N VAL A 541 5.34 9.85 29.70
CA VAL A 541 4.89 10.29 31.03
C VAL A 541 3.82 11.39 30.95
N ARG A 542 3.87 12.28 29.95
CA ARG A 542 2.82 13.30 29.74
C ARG A 542 1.54 12.75 29.15
N LEU A 543 1.64 11.72 28.31
CA LEU A 543 0.52 11.05 27.64
C LEU A 543 -0.20 10.07 28.57
N GLU A 544 0.46 9.50 29.58
CA GLU A 544 -0.16 8.64 30.61
C GLU A 544 -1.37 9.29 31.29
N SER A 545 -1.35 10.61 31.53
CA SER A 545 -2.49 11.38 32.04
C SER A 545 -3.72 11.41 31.14
N PHE A 546 -3.59 10.89 29.92
CA PHE A 546 -4.60 10.85 28.87
C PHE A 546 -4.88 9.44 28.37
N ALA A 547 -4.32 8.40 29.01
CA ALA A 547 -4.67 7.02 28.72
C ALA A 547 -6.15 6.79 29.04
N TYR A 548 -6.85 6.03 28.19
CA TYR A 548 -8.29 5.86 28.26
C TYR A 548 -8.72 4.44 27.97
N PHE A 549 -9.80 4.01 28.62
CA PHE A 549 -10.51 2.79 28.24
C PHE A 549 -11.26 2.98 26.92
N MET A 550 -10.93 2.17 25.90
CA MET A 550 -11.49 2.26 24.54
C MET A 550 -13.01 2.00 24.48
N GLU A 551 -13.54 1.35 25.52
CA GLU A 551 -14.97 1.06 25.71
C GLU A 551 -15.76 2.31 26.10
N LEU A 552 -15.09 3.29 26.72
CA LEU A 552 -15.70 4.50 27.27
C LEU A 552 -15.37 5.75 26.46
N HIS A 553 -14.24 5.74 25.74
CA HIS A 553 -13.72 6.90 25.05
C HIS A 553 -13.26 6.57 23.63
N THR A 554 -12.99 7.62 22.88
CA THR A 554 -12.39 7.55 21.55
C THR A 554 -11.32 8.62 21.44
N SER A 555 -10.31 8.41 20.60
CA SER A 555 -9.31 9.43 20.30
C SER A 555 -9.04 9.57 18.81
N TYR A 556 -8.53 10.74 18.41
CA TYR A 556 -8.08 11.03 17.05
C TYR A 556 -7.19 12.28 17.01
N PHE A 557 -6.33 12.38 16.01
CA PHE A 557 -5.51 13.57 15.78
C PHE A 557 -6.14 14.49 14.74
N VAL A 558 -6.24 15.78 15.08
CA VAL A 558 -6.66 16.84 14.15
C VAL A 558 -5.43 17.60 13.70
N ALA A 559 -5.13 17.54 12.40
CA ALA A 559 -4.07 18.33 11.80
C ALA A 559 -4.39 19.84 11.89
N PRO A 560 -3.38 20.71 12.00
CA PRO A 560 -3.63 22.14 12.04
C PRO A 560 -4.10 22.68 10.69
N ASP A 561 -4.95 23.70 10.71
CA ASP A 561 -5.30 24.46 9.50
C ASP A 561 -4.08 25.20 8.92
N ALA A 562 -3.11 25.58 9.78
CA ALA A 562 -1.83 26.17 9.39
C ALA A 562 -0.72 25.83 10.42
N GLY A 563 0.50 25.55 9.93
CA GLY A 563 1.64 25.20 10.77
C GLY A 563 1.88 23.68 10.89
N THR A 564 2.61 23.25 11.92
CA THR A 564 3.02 21.84 12.11
C THR A 564 2.49 21.17 13.37
N LEU A 565 1.78 21.91 14.23
CA LEU A 565 1.29 21.42 15.52
C LEU A 565 -0.24 21.28 15.49
N GLY A 566 -0.75 20.06 15.64
CA GLY A 566 -2.19 19.78 15.68
C GLY A 566 -2.76 19.68 17.10
N THR A 567 -3.91 19.02 17.20
CA THR A 567 -4.64 18.77 18.45
C THR A 567 -4.95 17.29 18.59
N LEU A 568 -4.59 16.68 19.71
CA LEU A 568 -5.06 15.34 20.06
C LEU A 568 -6.45 15.48 20.68
N VAL A 569 -7.45 14.80 20.15
CA VAL A 569 -8.82 14.83 20.67
C VAL A 569 -9.11 13.52 21.39
N ILE A 570 -9.68 13.61 22.59
CA ILE A 570 -10.22 12.46 23.32
C ILE A 570 -11.67 12.79 23.69
N ALA A 571 -12.60 11.95 23.27
CA ALA A 571 -14.03 12.16 23.44
C ALA A 571 -14.68 11.00 24.18
N GLU A 572 -15.55 11.29 25.14
CA GLU A 572 -16.47 10.30 25.72
C GLU A 572 -17.40 9.74 24.64
N ARG A 573 -17.61 8.42 24.68
CA ARG A 573 -18.69 7.79 23.92
C ARG A 573 -20.01 8.17 24.57
N SER A 574 -20.91 8.82 23.85
CA SER A 574 -22.22 9.14 24.41
C SER A 574 -22.96 7.85 24.79
N ARG A 575 -23.50 7.76 26.01
CA ARG A 575 -24.34 6.63 26.47
C ARG A 575 -25.61 6.42 25.63
N CYS A 576 -25.93 7.40 24.79
CA CYS A 576 -27.07 7.44 23.88
C CYS A 576 -26.69 7.04 22.46
N GLY A 577 -25.38 6.99 22.19
CA GLY A 577 -24.84 6.49 20.96
C GLY A 577 -25.14 5.00 20.81
N SER A 578 -25.42 4.59 19.57
CA SER A 578 -25.59 3.17 19.23
C SER A 578 -24.29 2.36 19.38
N ASP A 579 -23.15 3.04 19.54
CA ASP A 579 -21.81 2.48 19.70
C ASP A 579 -21.31 2.45 21.16
N PHE A 580 -22.17 2.81 22.13
CA PHE A 580 -21.85 2.66 23.55
C PHE A 580 -22.07 1.21 24.02
N PRO A 581 -21.03 0.51 24.51
CA PRO A 581 -21.09 -0.94 24.60
C PRO A 581 -21.61 -1.49 25.94
N LEU A 582 -21.75 -0.67 26.99
CA LEU A 582 -22.12 -1.13 28.34
C LEU A 582 -23.63 -1.12 28.60
N HIS A 583 -24.10 -2.02 29.47
CA HIS A 583 -25.51 -2.26 29.76
C HIS A 583 -25.80 -2.39 31.27
N TYR A 584 -27.01 -2.01 31.69
CA TYR A 584 -27.49 -2.20 33.08
C TYR A 584 -28.56 -3.27 33.21
N ASP A 585 -29.33 -3.54 32.15
CA ASP A 585 -30.43 -4.51 32.20
C ASP A 585 -29.95 -5.89 31.71
N PRO A 586 -29.93 -6.91 32.58
CA PRO A 586 -29.56 -8.28 32.22
C PRO A 586 -30.51 -8.94 31.20
N ALA A 587 -31.75 -8.45 31.09
CA ALA A 587 -32.77 -8.98 30.18
C ALA A 587 -32.74 -8.32 28.79
N VAL A 588 -31.97 -7.25 28.60
CA VAL A 588 -31.87 -6.53 27.32
C VAL A 588 -30.74 -7.13 26.48
N ASN A 589 -31.09 -7.77 25.37
CA ASN A 589 -30.13 -8.12 24.32
C ASN A 589 -29.80 -6.89 23.47
N ALA A 590 -28.52 -6.74 23.13
CA ALA A 590 -27.93 -5.64 22.36
C ALA A 590 -28.64 -5.45 21.01
N ARG A 591 -29.46 -4.39 20.90
CA ARG A 591 -29.85 -3.66 19.66
C ARG A 591 -31.04 -2.72 19.80
N ALA A 592 -31.73 -2.62 20.93
CA ALA A 592 -32.84 -1.68 21.08
C ALA A 592 -32.31 -0.24 21.28
N PRO A 593 -32.43 0.68 20.30
CA PRO A 593 -31.91 2.05 20.39
C PRO A 593 -32.78 2.97 21.26
N ASN A 594 -33.75 2.41 21.98
CA ASN A 594 -34.90 3.13 22.49
C ASN A 594 -35.10 2.83 23.98
N ASP A 595 -34.03 2.93 24.78
CA ASP A 595 -34.14 3.10 26.24
C ASP A 595 -34.55 4.54 26.57
N LEU A 596 -35.56 5.07 25.85
CA LEU A 596 -36.30 6.24 26.30
C LEU A 596 -36.88 5.87 27.65
N TYR A 597 -36.66 6.73 28.65
CA TYR A 597 -37.13 6.56 30.03
C TYR A 597 -38.49 5.85 30.09
N ARG A 598 -38.47 4.58 30.49
CA ARG A 598 -39.69 3.80 30.70
C ARG A 598 -40.08 3.96 32.16
N ALA A 599 -41.19 4.64 32.41
CA ALA A 599 -41.66 4.97 33.77
C ALA A 599 -41.95 3.73 34.63
N ASP A 600 -42.11 2.55 34.00
CA ASP A 600 -42.28 1.23 34.59
C ASP A 600 -40.95 0.51 34.90
N ALA A 601 -39.81 1.01 34.41
CA ALA A 601 -38.49 0.39 34.58
C ALA A 601 -37.43 1.44 34.94
N GLY A 602 -37.16 1.61 36.24
CA GLY A 602 -36.05 2.43 36.77
C GLY A 602 -34.64 2.04 36.29
N LEU A 603 -34.53 1.06 35.39
CA LEU A 603 -33.32 0.53 34.76
C LEU A 603 -32.81 1.38 33.58
N THR A 604 -33.51 2.43 33.16
CA THR A 604 -33.10 3.30 32.02
C THR A 604 -32.53 4.66 32.44
N TYR A 605 -32.71 5.05 33.70
CA TYR A 605 -32.27 6.34 34.23
C TYR A 605 -30.75 6.59 34.08
N TRP A 606 -29.96 5.51 34.13
CA TRP A 606 -28.50 5.57 34.02
C TRP A 606 -27.98 6.15 32.70
N ARG A 607 -28.80 6.15 31.63
CA ARG A 607 -28.43 6.75 30.33
C ARG A 607 -28.61 8.26 30.31
N ASN A 608 -29.60 8.77 31.04
CA ASN A 608 -30.04 10.17 30.92
C ASN A 608 -29.68 11.01 32.16
N CYS A 609 -29.33 10.36 33.27
CA CYS A 609 -28.97 11.04 34.50
C CYS A 609 -27.70 11.89 34.32
N GLY A 610 -27.67 12.98 35.08
CA GLY A 610 -26.43 13.72 35.32
C GLY A 610 -25.44 12.89 36.14
N ARG A 611 -24.18 13.29 36.09
CA ARG A 611 -23.10 12.68 36.89
C ARG A 611 -22.25 13.77 37.51
N ASN A 612 -21.50 13.37 38.53
CA ASN A 612 -20.53 14.20 39.21
C ASN A 612 -19.23 13.40 39.34
N ARG A 613 -18.12 14.10 39.61
CA ARG A 613 -16.82 13.47 39.80
C ARG A 613 -16.90 12.46 40.93
N ASP A 614 -16.25 11.32 40.75
CA ASP A 614 -16.26 10.26 41.76
C ASP A 614 -15.77 10.80 43.12
N PRO A 615 -16.50 10.55 44.22
CA PRO A 615 -16.14 11.08 45.54
C PRO A 615 -14.79 10.56 46.06
N ASN A 616 -14.26 9.46 45.52
CA ASN A 616 -12.95 8.92 45.87
C ASN A 616 -11.79 9.55 45.10
N TYR A 617 -12.06 10.52 44.22
CA TYR A 617 -10.98 11.24 43.54
C TYR A 617 -10.11 11.99 44.53
N ASP A 618 -8.81 11.74 44.47
CA ASP A 618 -7.77 12.46 45.19
C ASP A 618 -6.53 12.56 44.30
N GLN A 619 -6.19 13.79 43.92
CA GLN A 619 -5.03 14.09 43.10
C GLN A 619 -3.71 13.64 43.75
N ALA A 620 -3.63 13.64 45.09
CA ALA A 620 -2.43 13.21 45.82
C ALA A 620 -2.26 11.69 45.85
N THR A 621 -3.37 10.95 45.69
CA THR A 621 -3.41 9.49 45.75
C THR A 621 -4.18 8.97 44.53
N PRO A 622 -3.63 9.10 43.31
CA PRO A 622 -4.35 8.74 42.10
C PRO A 622 -4.72 7.26 42.11
N LEU A 623 -6.02 6.98 41.97
CA LEU A 623 -6.56 5.62 41.94
C LEU A 623 -6.90 5.20 40.51
N PRO A 624 -6.86 3.90 40.19
CA PRO A 624 -7.36 3.37 38.93
C PRO A 624 -8.85 3.68 38.74
N ASN A 625 -9.34 3.68 37.49
CA ASN A 625 -10.73 3.98 37.13
C ASN A 625 -11.20 5.41 37.40
N LEU A 626 -10.27 6.36 37.54
CA LEU A 626 -10.53 7.78 37.72
C LEU A 626 -9.98 8.61 36.54
N ASP A 627 -10.00 8.02 35.35
CA ASP A 627 -9.52 8.64 34.12
C ASP A 627 -10.20 9.99 33.92
N PHE A 628 -9.39 11.01 33.62
CA PHE A 628 -9.80 12.39 33.38
C PHE A 628 -10.47 13.15 34.54
N ALA A 629 -10.73 12.53 35.69
CA ALA A 629 -11.38 13.16 36.85
C ALA A 629 -10.66 14.44 37.34
N GLN A 630 -9.36 14.52 37.11
CA GLN A 630 -8.53 15.69 37.39
C GLN A 630 -8.91 16.95 36.59
N TRP A 631 -9.64 16.79 35.48
CA TRP A 631 -10.01 17.88 34.57
C TRP A 631 -11.48 18.30 34.69
N ASP A 632 -12.25 17.67 35.58
CA ASP A 632 -13.67 17.98 35.75
C ASP A 632 -13.90 19.34 36.42
N CYS A 633 -13.07 19.67 37.41
CA CYS A 633 -13.10 20.94 38.12
C CYS A 633 -11.77 21.21 38.85
N ALA A 634 -11.60 22.44 39.35
CA ALA A 634 -10.35 22.88 40.01
C ALA A 634 -10.08 22.26 41.39
N ALA A 635 -11.08 21.61 42.02
CA ALA A 635 -10.88 20.97 43.32
C ALA A 635 -9.97 19.75 43.19
N THR A 636 -8.99 19.60 44.09
CA THR A 636 -7.97 18.53 44.01
C THR A 636 -8.44 17.18 44.56
N ASN A 637 -9.61 17.12 45.20
CA ASN A 637 -10.20 15.89 45.71
C ASN A 637 -11.74 15.99 45.77
N GLY A 638 -12.39 14.85 45.99
CA GLY A 638 -13.84 14.74 46.19
C GLY A 638 -14.65 15.02 44.93
N THR A 639 -15.90 15.44 45.10
CA THR A 639 -16.84 15.72 44.01
C THR A 639 -16.64 17.14 43.43
N CYS A 640 -17.28 17.41 42.29
CA CYS A 640 -17.33 18.74 41.69
C CYS A 640 -18.71 19.40 41.91
N PRO A 641 -18.86 20.72 41.71
CA PRO A 641 -20.17 21.34 41.65
C PRO A 641 -20.98 20.80 40.47
N TYR A 642 -22.13 20.17 40.73
CA TYR A 642 -23.01 19.68 39.68
C TYR A 642 -23.66 20.84 38.92
N THR A 643 -23.54 20.83 37.59
CA THR A 643 -24.15 21.85 36.71
C THR A 643 -25.03 21.15 35.67
N PRO A 644 -26.38 21.20 35.80
CA PRO A 644 -27.25 20.56 34.81
C PRO A 644 -27.08 21.18 33.42
N PRO A 645 -27.22 20.42 32.33
CA PRO A 645 -27.09 20.93 30.96
C PRO A 645 -28.26 21.86 30.58
N ALA A 646 -27.94 23.02 30.01
CA ALA A 646 -28.94 23.94 29.48
C ALA A 646 -29.53 23.41 28.16
N HIS A 647 -30.86 23.36 28.05
CA HIS A 647 -31.53 22.84 26.87
C HIS A 647 -31.21 23.69 25.60
N PRO A 648 -30.88 23.06 24.45
CA PRO A 648 -30.42 23.78 23.25
C PRO A 648 -31.45 24.77 22.68
N ASN A 649 -32.74 24.42 22.76
CA ASN A 649 -33.80 25.13 22.04
C ASN A 649 -34.87 25.77 22.94
N GLU A 650 -34.79 25.60 24.26
CA GLU A 650 -35.83 26.07 25.17
C GLU A 650 -35.36 27.36 25.83
N ILE A 651 -35.94 28.47 25.38
CA ILE A 651 -35.65 29.86 25.79
C ILE A 651 -36.79 30.39 26.68
N ALA A 652 -37.83 29.58 26.91
CA ALA A 652 -39.09 29.98 27.51
C ALA A 652 -39.73 28.77 28.23
N PRO A 653 -40.69 29.02 29.15
CA PRO A 653 -41.42 27.97 29.84
C PRO A 653 -42.16 27.13 28.82
N VAL A 654 -41.80 25.85 28.68
CA VAL A 654 -42.61 24.90 27.93
C VAL A 654 -43.80 24.51 28.78
N ASP A 655 -44.99 24.43 28.17
CA ASP A 655 -46.19 23.97 28.86
C ASP A 655 -45.93 22.56 29.42
N PRO A 656 -45.95 22.40 30.75
CA PRO A 656 -45.67 21.12 31.38
C PRO A 656 -46.69 20.02 31.06
N ALA A 657 -47.88 20.39 30.58
CA ALA A 657 -48.86 19.44 30.07
C ALA A 657 -48.45 18.86 28.70
N SER A 658 -47.55 19.52 27.98
CA SER A 658 -47.09 19.16 26.64
C SER A 658 -45.65 18.61 26.60
N LYS A 659 -44.78 19.06 27.53
CA LYS A 659 -43.40 18.57 27.67
C LYS A 659 -43.02 18.46 29.15
N LEU A 660 -42.59 17.27 29.57
CA LEU A 660 -42.00 17.09 30.88
C LEU A 660 -40.63 17.81 30.92
N LEU A 661 -40.35 18.52 32.01
CA LEU A 661 -39.06 19.15 32.38
C LEU A 661 -37.86 18.17 32.51
N ARG A 662 -37.94 17.00 31.87
CA ARG A 662 -36.95 15.92 31.90
C ARG A 662 -36.07 15.87 30.64
N ASN A 663 -36.15 16.87 29.77
CA ASN A 663 -35.41 16.90 28.51
C ASN A 663 -33.95 17.40 28.66
N PHE A 664 -33.32 17.23 29.82
CA PHE A 664 -31.94 17.67 30.05
C PHE A 664 -30.93 16.52 30.05
N GLY A 665 -31.37 15.27 29.95
CA GLY A 665 -30.44 14.15 29.84
C GLY A 665 -29.73 14.12 28.48
N VAL A 666 -28.56 13.48 28.44
CA VAL A 666 -27.74 13.40 27.22
C VAL A 666 -28.51 12.79 26.03
N CYS A 667 -29.44 11.86 26.26
CA CYS A 667 -30.21 11.24 25.17
C CYS A 667 -31.34 12.14 24.70
N GLU A 668 -31.92 12.92 25.60
CA GLU A 668 -32.99 13.87 25.31
C GLU A 668 -32.50 15.06 24.49
N MET A 669 -31.21 15.40 24.57
CA MET A 669 -30.61 16.40 23.69
C MET A 669 -30.49 15.95 22.23
N ASN A 670 -30.62 14.64 21.94
CA ASN A 670 -30.59 14.08 20.59
C ASN A 670 -29.38 14.55 19.76
N GLY A 671 -28.20 14.56 20.37
CA GLY A 671 -26.94 14.96 19.74
C GLY A 671 -26.69 16.48 19.64
N ALA A 672 -27.60 17.33 20.13
CA ALA A 672 -27.36 18.76 20.25
C ALA A 672 -26.50 19.09 21.48
N SER A 673 -25.58 20.03 21.35
CA SER A 673 -24.80 20.52 22.49
C SER A 673 -25.63 21.45 23.40
N PRO A 674 -25.34 21.49 24.72
CA PRO A 674 -25.96 22.41 25.65
C PRO A 674 -25.80 23.87 25.21
N LYS A 675 -26.85 24.68 25.40
CA LYS A 675 -26.86 26.07 24.92
C LYS A 675 -25.83 26.97 25.62
N ASP A 676 -25.48 26.64 26.84
CA ASP A 676 -24.51 27.41 27.63
C ASP A 676 -23.06 27.13 27.24
N GLY A 677 -22.80 26.07 26.46
CA GLY A 677 -21.46 25.66 26.05
C GLY A 677 -20.52 25.32 27.23
N VAL A 678 -21.08 25.08 28.42
CA VAL A 678 -20.27 24.86 29.63
C VAL A 678 -19.72 23.44 29.66
N TRP A 679 -18.40 23.34 29.86
CA TRP A 679 -17.71 22.08 30.12
C TRP A 679 -18.17 21.45 31.43
N ARG A 680 -18.56 20.17 31.38
CA ARG A 680 -19.10 19.44 32.55
C ARG A 680 -18.22 18.29 33.03
N GLY A 681 -17.05 18.09 32.42
CA GLY A 681 -16.11 17.03 32.79
C GLY A 681 -16.37 15.69 32.09
N MET A 682 -15.41 14.79 32.20
CA MET A 682 -15.41 13.45 31.58
C MET A 682 -15.91 12.43 32.61
N MET A 683 -17.22 12.40 32.83
CA MET A 683 -17.84 11.82 34.02
C MET A 683 -18.06 10.29 33.97
N HIS A 684 -17.60 9.60 32.93
CA HIS A 684 -17.65 8.14 32.82
C HIS A 684 -16.98 7.41 33.97
N HIS A 685 -15.86 7.96 34.46
CA HIS A 685 -15.11 7.39 35.56
C HIS A 685 -15.96 7.21 36.82
N SER A 686 -16.97 8.05 37.05
CA SER A 686 -17.86 7.93 38.21
C SER A 686 -18.86 6.78 38.10
N GLN A 687 -19.22 6.38 36.88
CA GLN A 687 -20.27 5.40 36.62
C GLN A 687 -19.74 4.02 36.26
N PHE A 688 -18.63 3.94 35.53
CA PHE A 688 -18.10 2.70 34.98
C PHE A 688 -16.70 2.44 35.52
N LYS A 689 -16.52 1.30 36.18
CA LYS A 689 -15.27 0.91 36.83
C LYS A 689 -14.78 -0.38 36.22
N CYS A 690 -13.57 -0.41 35.66
CA CYS A 690 -12.91 -1.68 35.37
C CYS A 690 -12.53 -2.38 36.67
N VAL A 691 -13.07 -3.59 36.88
CA VAL A 691 -12.90 -4.31 38.14
C VAL A 691 -12.44 -5.75 37.91
N ASN A 692 -11.74 -6.26 38.92
CA ASN A 692 -11.45 -7.67 39.07
C ASN A 692 -12.40 -8.23 40.12
N VAL A 693 -13.14 -9.27 39.78
CA VAL A 693 -14.12 -9.88 40.67
C VAL A 693 -13.42 -10.87 41.59
N THR A 694 -13.55 -10.71 42.90
CA THR A 694 -12.89 -11.54 43.90
C THR A 694 -13.89 -12.29 44.78
N ALA A 695 -13.50 -13.47 45.26
CA ALA A 695 -14.27 -14.22 46.26
C ALA A 695 -14.00 -13.73 47.69
N THR A 696 -12.89 -13.04 47.90
CA THR A 696 -12.43 -12.53 49.19
C THR A 696 -12.26 -11.01 49.14
N PRO A 697 -12.27 -10.31 50.30
CA PRO A 697 -12.17 -8.86 50.35
C PRO A 697 -11.03 -8.30 49.51
N ALA A 698 -11.26 -7.10 48.97
CA ALA A 698 -10.39 -6.43 48.01
C ALA A 698 -8.93 -6.34 48.50
N ALA A 699 -7.99 -6.78 47.66
CA ALA A 699 -6.56 -6.56 47.87
C ALA A 699 -6.09 -5.26 47.20
N ASN A 700 -6.76 -4.88 46.10
CA ASN A 700 -6.46 -3.71 45.29
C ASN A 700 -7.69 -2.79 45.15
N GLY A 701 -7.47 -1.52 44.80
CA GLY A 701 -8.55 -0.52 44.64
C GLY A 701 -9.60 -0.85 43.56
N TYR A 702 -9.25 -1.74 42.61
CA TYR A 702 -10.13 -2.23 41.54
C TYR A 702 -10.77 -3.59 41.85
N ASP A 703 -10.45 -4.25 42.97
CA ASP A 703 -11.07 -5.53 43.32
C ASP A 703 -12.49 -5.30 43.86
N ARG A 704 -13.46 -6.12 43.45
CA ARG A 704 -14.84 -6.08 43.95
C ARG A 704 -15.32 -7.47 44.31
N LEU A 705 -16.04 -7.58 45.43
CA LEU A 705 -16.58 -8.87 45.85
C LEU A 705 -17.70 -9.30 44.91
N THR A 706 -17.84 -10.61 44.72
CA THR A 706 -19.01 -11.18 44.02
C THR A 706 -20.34 -10.72 44.62
N ALA A 707 -20.39 -10.46 45.93
CA ALA A 707 -21.56 -9.94 46.65
C ALA A 707 -21.92 -8.48 46.29
N ASP A 708 -20.97 -7.69 45.80
CA ASP A 708 -21.21 -6.30 45.37
C ASP A 708 -21.91 -6.27 43.99
N LEU A 709 -21.91 -7.39 43.27
CA LEU A 709 -22.38 -7.55 41.90
C LEU A 709 -23.72 -8.29 41.83
N GLY A 710 -24.46 -8.10 40.74
CA GLY A 710 -25.71 -8.82 40.47
C GLY A 710 -26.95 -8.13 41.03
N SER A 711 -28.08 -8.84 41.16
CA SER A 711 -29.39 -8.23 41.46
C SER A 711 -29.45 -7.53 42.82
N SER A 712 -28.85 -8.11 43.86
CA SER A 712 -28.82 -7.56 45.23
C SER A 712 -27.64 -6.60 45.50
N GLY A 713 -26.62 -6.62 44.66
CA GLY A 713 -25.45 -5.75 44.78
C GLY A 713 -25.69 -4.33 44.29
N THR A 714 -24.72 -3.44 44.50
CA THR A 714 -24.73 -2.05 44.02
C THR A 714 -24.11 -1.88 42.63
N LEU A 715 -23.55 -2.96 42.06
CA LEU A 715 -22.85 -2.97 40.78
C LEU A 715 -23.46 -3.98 39.80
N VAL A 716 -23.34 -3.69 38.50
CA VAL A 716 -23.66 -4.64 37.41
C VAL A 716 -22.40 -4.90 36.60
N LEU A 717 -21.91 -6.14 36.59
CA LEU A 717 -20.74 -6.52 35.81
C LEU A 717 -21.09 -6.61 34.33
N ASN A 718 -20.29 -5.97 33.48
CA ASN A 718 -20.31 -6.12 32.04
C ASN A 718 -18.99 -6.75 31.59
N GLN A 719 -19.05 -7.87 30.89
CA GLN A 719 -17.89 -8.43 30.22
C GLN A 719 -17.92 -8.08 28.74
N CYS A 720 -16.80 -7.59 28.24
CA CYS A 720 -16.66 -7.06 26.89
C CYS A 720 -15.83 -7.99 26.02
N GLY A 721 -16.04 -7.91 24.71
CA GLY A 721 -15.20 -8.55 23.71
C GLY A 721 -15.22 -7.84 22.39
N ALA A 722 -14.12 -7.95 21.64
CA ALA A 722 -14.02 -7.45 20.29
C ALA A 722 -14.68 -8.46 19.37
N ARG A 723 -15.60 -7.97 18.53
CA ARG A 723 -16.29 -8.81 17.56
C ARG A 723 -15.28 -9.51 16.65
N VAL A 724 -15.42 -10.83 16.53
CA VAL A 724 -14.60 -11.64 15.62
C VAL A 724 -14.98 -11.30 14.19
N CYS A 725 -13.98 -10.96 13.38
CA CYS A 725 -14.16 -10.66 11.97
C CYS A 725 -14.41 -11.94 11.17
N SER A 726 -15.49 -11.97 10.41
CA SER A 726 -15.78 -13.09 9.49
C SER A 726 -14.82 -13.10 8.28
N SER A 727 -14.24 -11.95 7.94
CA SER A 727 -13.16 -11.77 6.96
C SER A 727 -12.32 -10.52 7.27
N PRO A 728 -11.10 -10.37 6.73
CA PRO A 728 -10.28 -9.15 6.89
C PRO A 728 -10.96 -7.87 6.37
N THR A 729 -11.94 -8.01 5.48
CA THR A 729 -12.69 -6.90 4.87
C THR A 729 -14.07 -6.68 5.47
N ASP A 730 -14.42 -7.39 6.55
CA ASP A 730 -15.74 -7.29 7.19
C ASP A 730 -15.93 -5.91 7.84
N PRO A 731 -16.73 -5.01 7.25
CA PRO A 731 -16.92 -3.66 7.78
C PRO A 731 -17.78 -3.66 9.05
N GLY A 732 -18.39 -4.80 9.42
CA GLY A 732 -19.20 -4.97 10.63
C GLY A 732 -18.40 -5.38 11.87
N CYS A 733 -17.11 -5.69 11.74
CA CYS A 733 -16.19 -6.02 12.86
C CYS A 733 -15.04 -4.99 13.02
N ARG A 734 -14.75 -4.20 11.98
CA ARG A 734 -13.80 -3.09 11.97
C ARG A 734 -14.58 -1.82 11.66
N THR A 735 -14.69 -0.90 12.62
CA THR A 735 -15.36 0.38 12.31
C THR A 735 -14.46 1.27 11.45
N GLN A 736 -15.11 1.96 10.51
CA GLN A 736 -14.53 2.87 9.51
C GLN A 736 -13.61 3.94 10.12
N GLN A 737 -12.62 4.38 9.32
CA GLN A 737 -11.84 5.60 9.55
C GLN A 737 -12.76 6.72 10.05
N GLY A 738 -12.56 7.18 11.28
CA GLY A 738 -13.13 8.45 11.72
C GLY A 738 -12.56 9.59 10.88
N ALA A 739 -13.14 10.79 10.99
CA ALA A 739 -12.56 11.96 10.36
C ALA A 739 -11.17 12.26 10.96
N GLY A 740 -10.13 12.18 10.12
CA GLY A 740 -8.74 12.35 10.53
C GLY A 740 -7.94 11.06 10.43
N ALA A 741 -6.62 11.15 10.66
CA ALA A 741 -5.80 9.95 10.72
C ALA A 741 -5.83 9.42 12.16
N GLN A 742 -6.34 8.21 12.31
CA GLN A 742 -6.81 7.67 13.57
C GLN A 742 -6.42 6.20 13.70
N THR A 743 -6.10 5.79 14.92
CA THR A 743 -6.20 4.42 15.40
C THR A 743 -7.59 3.85 15.05
N SER A 744 -7.64 2.79 14.25
CA SER A 744 -8.82 1.99 13.97
C SER A 744 -9.57 1.67 15.26
N ARG A 745 -10.91 1.58 15.19
CA ARG A 745 -11.71 1.26 16.38
C ARG A 745 -12.22 -0.17 16.27
N PRO A 746 -11.94 -1.03 17.27
CA PRO A 746 -12.61 -2.33 17.34
C PRO A 746 -14.09 -2.11 17.67
N VAL A 747 -14.95 -2.94 17.06
CA VAL A 747 -16.34 -3.05 17.50
C VAL A 747 -16.36 -3.86 18.79
N VAL A 748 -16.58 -3.17 19.90
CA VAL A 748 -16.68 -3.77 21.24
C VAL A 748 -18.15 -4.05 21.53
N ASP A 749 -18.44 -5.31 21.86
CA ASP A 749 -19.75 -5.75 22.35
C ASP A 749 -19.58 -6.17 23.82
N CYS A 750 -20.35 -5.59 24.74
CA CYS A 750 -20.37 -6.06 26.13
C CYS A 750 -21.71 -6.70 26.50
N LYS A 751 -21.68 -7.61 27.48
CA LYS A 751 -22.89 -8.19 28.06
C LYS A 751 -22.88 -8.10 29.57
N PRO A 752 -24.03 -7.81 30.21
CA PRO A 752 -24.17 -7.92 31.65
C PRO A 752 -24.07 -9.40 32.07
N VAL A 753 -23.36 -9.67 33.16
CA VAL A 753 -23.08 -11.03 33.64
C VAL A 753 -23.66 -11.24 35.04
N ILE A 754 -24.57 -12.21 35.15
CA ILE A 754 -25.21 -12.60 36.42
C ILE A 754 -25.37 -14.13 36.46
N PRO A 755 -24.83 -14.82 37.50
CA PRO A 755 -24.01 -14.28 38.58
C PRO A 755 -22.60 -13.93 38.10
N ALA A 756 -21.98 -12.92 38.72
CA ALA A 756 -20.55 -12.64 38.52
C ALA A 756 -19.70 -13.76 39.15
N VAL A 757 -18.62 -14.14 38.48
CA VAL A 757 -17.72 -15.22 38.91
C VAL A 757 -16.38 -14.64 39.37
N ALA A 758 -15.85 -15.11 40.49
CA ALA A 758 -14.52 -14.69 40.95
C ALA A 758 -13.43 -15.05 39.91
N GLY A 759 -12.49 -14.15 39.69
CA GLY A 759 -11.47 -14.22 38.64
C GLY A 759 -11.89 -13.57 37.31
N SER A 760 -13.16 -13.16 37.17
CA SER A 760 -13.59 -12.40 36.00
C SER A 760 -13.12 -10.94 36.07
N VAL A 761 -12.79 -10.37 34.92
CA VAL A 761 -12.54 -8.93 34.75
C VAL A 761 -13.61 -8.36 33.84
N GLY A 762 -14.05 -7.13 34.13
CA GLY A 762 -15.01 -6.41 33.32
C GLY A 762 -15.41 -5.07 33.92
N PHE A 763 -16.27 -4.33 33.23
CA PHE A 763 -16.79 -3.06 33.73
C PHE A 763 -17.92 -3.30 34.73
N ALA A 764 -17.70 -2.94 35.98
CA ALA A 764 -18.76 -2.74 36.95
C ALA A 764 -19.43 -1.37 36.71
N ALA A 765 -20.70 -1.40 36.33
CA ALA A 765 -21.54 -0.23 36.22
C ALA A 765 -22.25 0.05 37.55
N VAL A 766 -22.10 1.26 38.09
CA VAL A 766 -22.61 1.65 39.41
C VAL A 766 -24.12 1.89 39.35
N LYS A 767 -24.91 1.12 40.09
CA LYS A 767 -26.36 1.34 40.22
C LYS A 767 -26.62 2.64 40.97
N PHE A 768 -27.61 3.39 40.52
CA PHE A 768 -28.10 4.53 41.27
C PHE A 768 -28.57 4.10 42.66
N GLN A 769 -27.90 4.64 43.69
CA GLN A 769 -28.31 4.54 45.09
C GLN A 769 -28.94 5.89 45.42
N GLY A 770 -30.27 5.97 45.51
CA GLY A 770 -30.93 7.24 45.83
C GLY A 770 -30.38 7.83 47.15
N TYR A 771 -30.15 9.14 47.19
CA TYR A 771 -29.69 9.90 48.35
C TYR A 771 -30.40 11.25 48.45
N GLY A 772 -30.34 11.92 49.60
CA GLY A 772 -31.03 13.20 49.85
C GLY A 772 -32.47 13.04 50.37
N SER A 773 -33.27 14.11 50.30
CA SER A 773 -34.59 14.18 50.95
C SER A 773 -35.57 13.12 50.43
N GLY A 774 -35.87 12.11 51.26
CA GLY A 774 -36.74 10.98 50.94
C GLY A 774 -36.01 9.67 50.61
N TYR A 775 -34.67 9.67 50.58
CA TYR A 775 -33.84 8.50 50.31
C TYR A 775 -32.86 8.17 51.45
N SER A 776 -32.28 6.97 51.43
CA SER A 776 -31.31 6.52 52.43
C SER A 776 -29.89 6.99 52.07
N GLY A 777 -29.43 8.07 52.71
CA GLY A 777 -28.03 8.52 52.65
C GLY A 777 -27.90 10.01 52.34
N PRO A 778 -26.91 10.71 52.92
CA PRO A 778 -26.73 12.15 52.71
C PRO A 778 -25.86 12.51 51.49
N ASN A 779 -25.11 11.57 50.91
CA ASN A 779 -23.99 11.89 50.01
C ASN A 779 -24.04 11.11 48.69
N TYR A 780 -23.49 11.72 47.64
CA TYR A 780 -23.20 11.08 46.36
C TYR A 780 -22.14 9.97 46.51
N LEU A 781 -22.40 8.81 45.93
CA LEU A 781 -21.54 7.61 46.00
C LEU A 781 -20.94 7.18 44.65
N GLY A 782 -21.10 8.01 43.62
CA GLY A 782 -20.76 7.68 42.23
C GLY A 782 -21.97 7.26 41.40
N GLY A 783 -21.80 7.22 40.07
CA GLY A 783 -22.86 6.93 39.11
C GLY A 783 -23.80 8.11 38.90
N CYS A 784 -25.10 7.87 38.84
CA CYS A 784 -26.08 8.95 38.68
C CYS A 784 -26.15 9.83 39.92
N VAL A 785 -26.20 11.14 39.72
CA VAL A 785 -26.54 12.06 40.80
C VAL A 785 -28.01 11.95 41.16
N SER A 786 -28.39 12.36 42.38
CA SER A 786 -29.75 12.79 42.64
C SER A 786 -29.83 14.26 42.26
N GLU A 787 -30.41 14.58 41.09
CA GLU A 787 -30.50 15.98 40.64
C GLU A 787 -31.23 16.85 41.68
N ASP A 788 -32.18 16.28 42.41
CA ASP A 788 -32.92 16.95 43.48
C ASP A 788 -32.07 17.40 44.67
N PHE A 789 -31.00 16.67 44.97
CA PHE A 789 -30.11 16.98 46.07
C PHE A 789 -28.98 17.90 45.59
N GLU A 790 -28.37 17.55 44.45
CA GLU A 790 -27.22 18.28 43.92
C GLU A 790 -27.58 19.69 43.43
N THR A 791 -28.80 19.92 42.92
CA THR A 791 -29.23 21.26 42.48
C THR A 791 -29.61 22.18 43.64
N LYS A 792 -30.05 21.64 44.79
CA LYS A 792 -30.37 22.42 46.01
C LYS A 792 -29.14 23.10 46.63
N ALA A 793 -27.95 22.55 46.38
CA ALA A 793 -26.69 23.08 46.89
C ALA A 793 -26.18 24.30 46.11
N LEU A 794 -26.80 24.66 44.99
CA LEU A 794 -26.40 25.80 44.17
C LEU A 794 -26.98 27.10 44.78
N ALA A 795 -26.12 27.87 45.46
CA ALA A 795 -26.36 29.27 45.83
C ALA A 795 -26.86 30.08 44.62
N PRO A 796 -27.59 31.20 44.78
CA PRO A 796 -28.41 31.77 43.71
C PRO A 796 -27.56 32.02 42.45
N LEU A 797 -27.78 31.15 41.46
CA LEU A 797 -27.08 31.16 40.18
C LEU A 797 -27.31 32.49 39.46
N ASN A 798 -26.39 32.83 38.55
CA ASN A 798 -26.53 33.92 37.57
C ASN A 798 -27.99 34.02 37.04
N THR A 799 -28.58 35.22 37.08
CA THR A 799 -29.94 35.51 36.59
C THR A 799 -30.20 35.04 35.15
N ALA A 800 -29.16 34.98 34.30
CA ALA A 800 -29.25 34.42 32.97
C ALA A 800 -29.44 32.89 33.00
N TYR A 801 -28.69 32.16 33.83
CA TYR A 801 -28.83 30.71 33.99
C TYR A 801 -30.22 30.31 34.52
N GLN A 802 -30.76 31.10 35.46
CA GLN A 802 -32.12 30.94 35.97
C GLN A 802 -33.20 31.15 34.88
N SER A 803 -32.94 31.96 33.86
CA SER A 803 -33.88 32.17 32.74
C SER A 803 -33.98 30.97 31.79
N TRP A 804 -32.99 30.06 31.80
CA TRP A 804 -32.96 28.82 31.00
C TRP A 804 -33.60 27.61 31.71
N LEU A 805 -33.94 27.74 33.00
CA LEU A 805 -34.36 26.62 33.87
C LEU A 805 -35.84 26.66 34.30
N CYS A 806 -36.70 27.45 33.62
CA CYS A 806 -38.17 27.62 33.84
C CYS A 806 -38.63 28.61 34.95
N PRO A 807 -39.88 29.14 34.88
CA PRO A 807 -40.48 30.08 35.84
C PRO A 807 -41.36 29.40 36.92
N TYR A 808 -41.83 30.21 37.89
CA TYR A 808 -42.67 29.85 39.05
C TYR A 808 -44.00 29.13 38.73
N PRO A 809 -44.30 27.98 39.36
CA PRO A 809 -45.66 27.44 39.49
C PRO A 809 -46.29 27.68 40.88
N GLU A 810 -47.56 28.11 40.93
CA GLU A 810 -48.40 28.17 42.15
C GLU A 810 -49.30 26.92 42.25
N TYR A 811 -49.49 26.35 43.46
CA TYR A 811 -50.25 25.11 43.68
C TYR A 811 -51.40 25.25 44.68
N ASN A 812 -52.46 24.47 44.44
CA ASN A 812 -53.58 24.26 45.37
C ASN A 812 -53.61 22.77 45.80
N SER A 813 -53.61 22.50 47.10
CA SER A 813 -53.61 21.13 47.64
C SER A 813 -55.01 20.53 47.64
N MET A 814 -55.21 19.36 47.03
CA MET A 814 -56.39 18.53 47.28
C MET A 814 -55.97 17.17 47.89
N PHE A 815 -56.46 16.94 49.11
CA PHE A 815 -56.66 15.67 49.82
C PHE A 815 -55.68 15.24 50.94
N SER A 816 -56.28 15.20 52.14
CA SER A 816 -55.92 14.41 53.31
C SER A 816 -56.31 12.93 53.12
N ALA A 817 -55.38 12.00 53.31
CA ALA A 817 -55.71 10.57 53.38
C ALA A 817 -56.26 10.19 54.77
N PRO A 818 -57.28 9.30 54.88
CA PRO A 818 -57.75 8.79 56.17
C PRO A 818 -56.69 7.96 56.90
N ALA A 819 -56.69 8.01 58.23
CA ALA A 819 -55.62 7.53 59.13
C ALA A 819 -55.25 6.02 59.07
N ASN A 820 -55.88 5.20 58.21
CA ASN A 820 -55.85 3.75 58.34
C ASN A 820 -55.39 2.99 57.08
N GLN A 821 -54.74 3.65 56.11
CA GLN A 821 -54.15 2.96 54.95
C GLN A 821 -52.63 3.13 54.94
N LYS A 822 -51.89 2.01 54.84
CA LYS A 822 -50.45 2.03 54.54
C LYS A 822 -50.24 2.55 53.12
N PRO A 823 -49.27 3.46 52.88
CA PRO A 823 -48.94 3.91 51.53
C PRO A 823 -48.53 2.69 50.70
N LYS A 824 -49.20 2.46 49.57
CA LYS A 824 -48.66 1.60 48.52
C LYS A 824 -47.50 2.34 47.88
N VAL A 825 -46.46 1.61 47.51
CA VAL A 825 -45.23 2.18 46.92
C VAL A 825 -45.59 2.71 45.53
N ASP A 826 -45.74 4.02 45.42
CA ASP A 826 -46.25 4.72 44.24
C ASP A 826 -45.11 5.01 43.24
N SER A 827 -45.26 4.51 42.01
CA SER A 827 -44.36 4.78 40.88
C SER A 827 -45.03 5.71 39.88
N SER A 828 -44.84 7.02 40.06
CA SER A 828 -44.84 8.00 38.98
C SER A 828 -44.06 9.24 39.42
N PHE A 829 -42.91 9.48 38.79
CA PHE A 829 -42.12 10.70 39.02
C PHE A 829 -42.61 11.78 38.06
N GLY A 830 -42.69 13.03 38.50
CA GLY A 830 -42.75 14.24 37.70
C GLY A 830 -42.47 15.41 38.65
N ARG A 831 -41.35 16.12 38.46
CA ARG A 831 -40.91 17.18 39.37
C ARG A 831 -40.81 18.52 38.65
N PHE A 832 -41.29 19.56 39.33
CA PHE A 832 -41.06 20.97 39.08
C PHE A 832 -40.19 21.49 40.23
N SER A 833 -39.06 22.11 39.92
CA SER A 833 -38.37 22.99 40.87
C SER A 833 -37.59 24.03 40.08
N CYS A 834 -38.07 25.27 40.17
CA CYS A 834 -37.39 26.46 39.69
C CYS A 834 -37.46 27.44 40.85
N TYR A 835 -36.36 28.13 41.16
CA TYR A 835 -36.24 29.16 42.20
C TYR A 835 -36.44 28.70 43.66
N GLY A 836 -35.33 28.42 44.37
CA GLY A 836 -35.18 28.68 45.81
C GLY A 836 -36.13 27.99 46.82
N ASP A 837 -37.16 27.28 46.36
CA ASP A 837 -38.21 26.69 47.18
C ASP A 837 -38.05 25.17 47.30
N LEU A 838 -38.61 24.61 48.39
CA LEU A 838 -38.65 23.17 48.64
C LEU A 838 -39.36 22.43 47.48
N PRO A 839 -38.86 21.29 46.99
CA PRO A 839 -39.50 20.56 45.89
C PRO A 839 -40.91 20.14 46.27
N ASN A 840 -41.90 20.49 45.44
CA ASN A 840 -43.26 20.01 45.57
C ASN A 840 -43.54 18.91 44.53
N PHE A 841 -44.16 17.84 45.00
CA PHE A 841 -44.52 16.68 44.19
C PHE A 841 -45.95 16.79 43.67
N LEU A 842 -46.17 16.42 42.41
CA LEU A 842 -47.50 16.04 41.92
C LEU A 842 -47.63 14.53 41.99
N TRP A 843 -48.54 14.04 42.83
CA TRP A 843 -48.90 12.63 42.91
C TRP A 843 -50.27 12.45 42.27
N ALA A 844 -50.38 11.52 41.32
CA ALA A 844 -51.66 11.06 40.78
C ALA A 844 -51.67 9.52 40.69
N PRO A 845 -52.84 8.88 40.89
CA PRO A 845 -52.97 7.44 40.71
C PRO A 845 -52.74 7.01 39.25
N PRO A 846 -52.42 5.72 38.98
CA PRO A 846 -52.01 5.22 37.65
C PRO A 846 -53.01 5.44 36.51
N THR A 847 -54.24 5.83 36.82
CA THR A 847 -55.34 6.00 35.86
C THR A 847 -55.62 7.46 35.50
N GLU A 848 -54.95 8.45 36.11
CA GLU A 848 -55.26 9.87 35.93
C GLU A 848 -53.99 10.73 35.74
N ARG A 849 -54.05 11.72 34.85
CA ARG A 849 -53.00 12.74 34.71
C ARG A 849 -53.25 13.87 35.71
N ALA A 850 -52.26 14.20 36.55
CA ALA A 850 -52.28 15.47 37.27
C ALA A 850 -52.38 16.62 36.26
N THR A 851 -53.38 17.49 36.40
CA THR A 851 -53.59 18.62 35.48
C THR A 851 -53.07 19.90 36.13
N LEU A 852 -51.99 20.47 35.58
CA LEU A 852 -51.54 21.82 35.94
C LEU A 852 -52.45 22.85 35.25
N ARG A 853 -52.91 23.88 35.98
CA ARG A 853 -53.56 25.06 35.38
C ARG A 853 -52.78 26.30 35.77
N TRP A 854 -52.45 27.13 34.79
CA TRP A 854 -51.94 28.48 35.04
C TRP A 854 -53.04 29.33 35.67
N ALA A 855 -52.68 30.20 36.63
CA ALA A 855 -53.58 31.26 37.05
C ALA A 855 -53.96 32.10 35.81
N GLY A 856 -55.25 32.30 35.59
CA GLY A 856 -55.72 33.17 34.51
C GLY A 856 -55.13 34.57 34.67
N SER A 857 -55.06 35.33 33.56
CA SER A 857 -54.71 36.76 33.61
C SER A 857 -55.49 37.46 34.73
N ALA A 858 -54.90 38.49 35.37
CA ALA A 858 -55.43 39.20 36.55
C ALA A 858 -56.91 39.68 36.49
N ALA A 859 -57.61 39.51 35.37
CA ALA A 859 -59.03 39.75 35.19
C ALA A 859 -59.94 38.52 35.46
N ASP A 860 -59.39 37.31 35.67
CA ASP A 860 -60.19 36.11 35.93
C ASP A 860 -60.59 36.01 37.42
N THR A 861 -61.72 36.63 37.76
CA THR A 861 -62.25 36.68 39.13
C THR A 861 -63.05 35.42 39.53
N THR A 862 -63.03 34.34 38.74
CA THR A 862 -63.92 33.19 38.97
C THR A 862 -63.43 32.19 40.02
N ASN A 863 -62.19 32.28 40.50
CA ASN A 863 -61.71 31.51 41.65
C ASN A 863 -61.17 32.45 42.72
N GLY A 864 -61.96 32.62 43.79
CA GLY A 864 -61.53 33.37 44.97
C GLY A 864 -60.40 32.65 45.71
N TYR A 865 -59.50 33.44 46.30
CA TYR A 865 -58.28 33.10 47.07
C TYR A 865 -57.07 32.75 46.17
N LEU A 866 -55.92 33.45 46.16
CA LEU A 866 -55.17 34.21 47.17
C LEU A 866 -54.33 35.36 46.54
N ARG A 867 -53.87 36.29 47.38
CA ARG A 867 -52.78 37.25 47.10
C ARG A 867 -51.44 36.66 47.49
#